data_AF-A0A061NJE7-F1
#
_entry.id   AF-A0A061NJE7-F1
#
_cell.length_a   1.000
_cell.length_b   1.000
_cell.length_c   1.000
_cell.angle_alpha   90.00
_cell.angle_beta   90.00
_cell.angle_gamma   90.00
#
_symmetry.space_group_name_H-M   'P 1'
#
loop_
_entity.id
_entity.type
_entity.pdbx_description
1 polymer ?
#
loop_
_entity_poly.entity_id
_entity_poly.type
_entity_poly.pdbx_seq_one_letter_code
_entity_poly.pdbx_strand_id
1 'polypeptide(L)'
;MKLKIKSLLFITTFIASASVLPAEGQTKQELPLNGTIPETVDSAKIELENKKTAPIYSTEDVIIEHLYVETEVDTDGDGELDRVSIQVMRPNTAPDVEVPVIYEMSPYRSGINPINFHDVDVDLTPVEALAGVPFANEATTQNFGRLGNYYVPRGYGVILGESIGTGLSTGCPTTGDMNEILGTKAVIDWLNGEARAFNEEGEEVDADWSTGNVGMTGASYNGTLPNGVATTGVEGLKTIIPVVAISSWYDYFRANGAVVAPGGFQGEDTDNLAEGVLTRDNREVCDGMISSLFEGQDRASGDYNEFWAERDYVKDADQIEASVFVVHGLSDWNVKTTQFAQWWEALKEHDVTRKMWLHQGGHSGAPSSIWQETEHRWFDYWLYGIENGIVDEPIVDVQREDGSWNQEADWPAVEMEEKTLHFNSLNEGDGGTLRVEANADAVNEMFTDNPAIRANQLVEDPQLSNPHRLSYLSPALSEDVRLSGTPKISLEASIDRPVANLTALLVNYSGSNAEIISRGWMDPQNRNSVQQSEAIVPGVTYTFEWEMEPKDHVFEDGHQIGVIIIASDHEYTLRPLAGTGLTVIPGASNITLPLVGDENSWTISSDSLQSHIQQFADEGAFENEKTVRALQLHLIAISRYESQQSSEKIVRHMDGFQHLLTHHLENDLISEQAYDTLRIQGQELVEYWN
;
A
#
# COMPACT_ATOMS: atom_id res chain seq x y z
N MET A 1 25.18 7.00 -64.77
CA MET A 1 25.17 7.93 -65.93
C MET A 1 24.20 7.41 -66.99
N LYS A 2 23.34 8.27 -67.57
CA LYS A 2 22.50 8.08 -68.79
C LYS A 2 22.19 6.64 -69.27
N LEU A 3 20.91 6.28 -69.28
CA LEU A 3 20.06 5.99 -70.47
C LEU A 3 18.61 5.84 -69.92
N LYS A 4 17.47 6.14 -70.57
CA LYS A 4 17.01 7.02 -71.67
C LYS A 4 15.77 6.34 -72.30
N ILE A 5 14.80 7.14 -72.77
CA ILE A 5 13.99 6.91 -74.00
C ILE A 5 12.87 5.83 -73.90
N LYS A 6 11.61 6.05 -74.35
CA LYS A 6 11.00 7.17 -75.12
C LYS A 6 9.44 7.10 -75.13
N SER A 7 8.79 8.26 -75.35
CA SER A 7 7.55 8.44 -76.18
C SER A 7 6.25 7.75 -75.71
N LEU A 8 5.00 8.09 -76.10
CA LEU A 8 4.30 9.18 -76.85
C LEU A 8 2.79 9.10 -76.42
N LEU A 9 1.81 9.99 -76.67
CA LEU A 9 1.64 11.27 -77.38
C LEU A 9 0.43 12.03 -76.74
N PHE A 10 0.23 13.31 -77.09
CA PHE A 10 -0.97 14.19 -77.00
C PHE A 10 -2.32 13.62 -76.50
N ILE A 11 -3.11 14.46 -75.78
CA ILE A 11 -4.40 14.98 -76.30
C ILE A 11 -4.90 16.24 -75.55
N THR A 12 -5.82 16.94 -76.21
CA THR A 12 -6.37 18.30 -76.01
C THR A 12 -7.04 18.58 -74.65
N THR A 13 -7.02 19.86 -74.25
CA THR A 13 -7.86 20.46 -73.21
C THR A 13 -9.35 20.29 -73.50
N PHE A 14 -10.15 20.01 -72.46
CA PHE A 14 -11.58 20.30 -72.43
C PHE A 14 -11.96 20.80 -71.03
N ILE A 15 -12.80 21.84 -70.97
CA ILE A 15 -13.36 22.35 -69.70
C ILE A 15 -14.71 21.68 -69.49
N ALA A 16 -14.90 21.08 -68.32
CA ALA A 16 -16.18 20.54 -67.87
C ALA A 16 -16.44 21.02 -66.44
N SER A 17 -17.48 21.84 -66.25
CA SER A 17 -17.95 22.28 -64.94
C SER A 17 -18.73 21.15 -64.27
N ALA A 18 -18.17 20.54 -63.23
CA ALA A 18 -18.91 19.67 -62.34
C ALA A 18 -19.58 20.51 -61.23
N SER A 19 -20.87 20.35 -61.04
CA SER A 19 -21.62 20.97 -59.94
C SER A 19 -21.28 20.28 -58.63
N VAL A 20 -20.97 21.07 -57.59
CA VAL A 20 -20.91 20.56 -56.21
C VAL A 20 -22.32 20.14 -55.80
N LEU A 21 -22.53 18.84 -55.62
CA LEU A 21 -23.59 18.33 -54.77
C LEU A 21 -23.10 18.39 -53.32
N PRO A 22 -23.96 18.71 -52.33
CA PRO A 22 -23.60 18.53 -50.94
C PRO A 22 -23.34 17.04 -50.68
N ALA A 23 -22.37 16.73 -49.82
CA ALA A 23 -22.25 15.39 -49.27
C ALA A 23 -23.41 15.18 -48.29
N GLU A 24 -24.37 14.35 -48.65
CA GLU A 24 -25.48 13.98 -47.78
C GLU A 24 -24.95 13.11 -46.63
N GLY A 25 -25.18 13.56 -45.39
CA GLY A 25 -25.10 12.77 -44.16
C GLY A 25 -23.83 11.92 -43.96
N GLN A 26 -22.84 12.49 -43.26
CA GLN A 26 -22.19 11.67 -42.24
C GLN A 26 -23.29 11.29 -41.24
N THR A 27 -23.62 10.01 -41.16
CA THR A 27 -24.37 9.46 -40.02
C THR A 27 -23.60 9.82 -38.75
N LYS A 28 -24.25 10.41 -37.73
CA LYS A 28 -23.71 10.37 -36.36
C LYS A 28 -23.34 8.90 -36.12
N GLN A 29 -22.08 8.63 -35.82
CA GLN A 29 -21.70 7.32 -35.30
C GLN A 29 -22.40 7.21 -33.96
N GLU A 30 -23.34 6.29 -33.82
CA GLU A 30 -24.02 6.06 -32.54
C GLU A 30 -22.93 5.67 -31.53
N LEU A 31 -22.66 6.59 -30.61
CA LEU A 31 -21.66 6.38 -29.57
C LEU A 31 -22.14 5.21 -28.70
N PRO A 32 -21.28 4.22 -28.41
CA PRO A 32 -21.66 3.15 -27.51
C PRO A 32 -21.70 3.74 -26.11
N LEU A 33 -22.89 3.82 -25.50
CA LEU A 33 -23.10 4.42 -24.18
C LEU A 33 -23.53 3.38 -23.16
N ASN A 34 -23.02 3.49 -21.94
CA ASN A 34 -23.36 2.64 -20.79
C ASN A 34 -24.76 2.97 -20.20
N GLY A 35 -25.26 4.19 -20.43
CA GLY A 35 -26.56 4.66 -19.98
C GLY A 35 -26.64 5.05 -18.50
N THR A 36 -25.53 5.05 -17.75
CA THR A 36 -25.47 5.59 -16.38
C THR A 36 -25.38 7.11 -16.37
N ILE A 37 -24.80 7.70 -17.42
CA ILE A 37 -24.63 9.14 -17.61
C ILE A 37 -25.21 9.52 -18.99
N PRO A 38 -26.54 9.74 -19.09
CA PRO A 38 -27.18 9.98 -20.39
C PRO A 38 -27.01 11.42 -20.92
N GLU A 39 -26.63 12.37 -20.07
CA GLU A 39 -26.79 13.81 -20.34
C GLU A 39 -25.58 14.43 -21.05
N THR A 40 -24.36 13.99 -20.73
CA THR A 40 -23.10 14.59 -21.24
C THR A 40 -22.88 14.42 -22.75
N VAL A 41 -23.57 13.48 -23.40
CA VAL A 41 -23.32 13.12 -24.80
C VAL A 41 -24.14 13.94 -25.80
N ASP A 42 -25.17 14.65 -25.34
CA ASP A 42 -25.94 15.57 -26.18
C ASP A 42 -25.35 16.99 -26.22
N SER A 43 -24.57 17.41 -25.22
CA SER A 43 -23.79 18.67 -25.24
C SER A 43 -22.33 18.47 -25.70
N ALA A 44 -21.65 17.39 -25.31
CA ALA A 44 -20.24 17.21 -25.65
C ALA A 44 -19.98 16.95 -27.15
N LYS A 45 -18.78 17.36 -27.59
CA LYS A 45 -18.26 17.09 -28.94
C LYS A 45 -17.01 16.21 -28.85
N ILE A 46 -17.18 14.92 -29.09
CA ILE A 46 -16.09 13.92 -29.09
C ILE A 46 -16.04 13.11 -30.38
N GLU A 47 -14.87 12.58 -30.70
CA GLU A 47 -14.66 11.50 -31.69
C GLU A 47 -13.96 10.32 -30.98
N LEU A 48 -14.17 9.09 -31.44
CA LEU A 48 -13.60 7.89 -30.80
C LEU A 48 -12.52 7.22 -31.66
N GLU A 49 -11.34 7.03 -31.08
CA GLU A 49 -10.27 6.16 -31.59
C GLU A 49 -10.12 4.94 -30.66
N ASN A 50 -10.24 3.73 -31.21
CA ASN A 50 -10.12 2.46 -30.47
C ASN A 50 -11.02 2.36 -29.21
N LYS A 51 -12.29 2.82 -29.33
CA LYS A 51 -13.29 2.99 -28.24
C LYS A 51 -12.98 4.09 -27.19
N LYS A 52 -12.02 4.98 -27.42
CA LYS A 52 -11.64 6.03 -26.46
C LYS A 52 -11.66 7.42 -27.07
N THR A 53 -11.70 8.49 -26.28
CA THR A 53 -11.70 9.86 -26.77
C THR A 53 -10.42 10.19 -27.57
N ALA A 54 -10.63 10.67 -28.79
CA ALA A 54 -9.58 11.03 -29.73
C ALA A 54 -9.10 12.49 -29.51
N PRO A 55 -7.81 12.81 -29.72
CA PRO A 55 -7.28 14.15 -29.50
C PRO A 55 -7.66 15.11 -30.65
N ILE A 56 -8.91 15.59 -30.64
CA ILE A 56 -9.48 16.47 -31.67
C ILE A 56 -9.36 17.97 -31.39
N TYR A 57 -8.99 18.37 -30.17
CA TYR A 57 -8.83 19.76 -29.76
C TYR A 57 -7.38 20.23 -29.89
N SER A 58 -7.21 21.49 -30.28
CA SER A 58 -5.90 22.13 -30.50
C SER A 58 -5.22 22.46 -29.17
N THR A 59 -3.95 22.08 -29.02
CA THR A 59 -3.09 22.54 -27.91
C THR A 59 -2.64 23.99 -28.05
N GLU A 60 -2.81 24.61 -29.22
CA GLU A 60 -2.45 26.02 -29.47
C GLU A 60 -3.58 26.99 -29.06
N ASP A 61 -4.82 26.49 -28.95
CA ASP A 61 -6.04 27.29 -28.70
C ASP A 61 -6.70 26.94 -27.35
N VAL A 62 -5.95 26.39 -26.39
CA VAL A 62 -6.46 26.07 -25.04
C VAL A 62 -6.75 27.33 -24.22
N ILE A 63 -7.78 27.27 -23.38
CA ILE A 63 -8.05 28.28 -22.37
C ILE A 63 -7.32 27.87 -21.08
N ILE A 64 -6.63 28.82 -20.46
CA ILE A 64 -6.03 28.67 -19.13
C ILE A 64 -6.50 29.83 -18.27
N GLU A 65 -7.09 29.52 -17.12
CA GLU A 65 -7.71 30.48 -16.19
C GLU A 65 -7.20 30.21 -14.77
N HIS A 66 -6.94 31.27 -14.01
CA HIS A 66 -6.62 31.21 -12.58
C HIS A 66 -7.82 31.75 -11.81
N LEU A 67 -8.33 30.96 -10.85
CA LEU A 67 -9.54 31.28 -10.11
C LEU A 67 -9.37 31.00 -8.61
N TYR A 68 -10.16 31.70 -7.80
CA TYR A 68 -10.27 31.50 -6.35
C TYR A 68 -11.68 31.03 -6.03
N VAL A 69 -11.83 29.78 -5.58
CA VAL A 69 -13.14 29.19 -5.23
C VAL A 69 -13.43 29.40 -3.75
N GLU A 70 -14.58 29.98 -3.44
CA GLU A 70 -15.09 30.24 -2.08
C GLU A 70 -15.64 28.94 -1.47
N THR A 71 -15.13 28.58 -0.29
CA THR A 71 -15.38 27.31 0.40
C THR A 71 -16.47 27.46 1.48
N GLU A 72 -16.83 26.35 2.14
CA GLU A 72 -17.80 26.34 3.25
C GLU A 72 -17.16 26.61 4.64
N VAL A 73 -15.84 26.86 4.73
CA VAL A 73 -15.07 26.89 5.99
C VAL A 73 -14.37 28.24 6.26
N ASP A 74 -14.00 28.46 7.52
CA ASP A 74 -13.19 29.58 8.02
C ASP A 74 -12.14 28.98 8.98
N THR A 75 -10.95 28.67 8.45
CA THR A 75 -9.91 27.89 9.16
C THR A 75 -8.77 28.74 9.71
N ASP A 76 -8.64 30.00 9.30
CA ASP A 76 -7.75 30.98 9.95
C ASP A 76 -8.46 31.92 10.93
N GLY A 77 -9.80 31.93 10.94
CA GLY A 77 -10.63 32.58 11.96
C GLY A 77 -10.80 34.09 11.77
N ASP A 78 -10.60 34.62 10.56
CA ASP A 78 -10.73 36.06 10.27
C ASP A 78 -12.19 36.53 10.12
N GLY A 79 -13.11 35.59 9.85
CA GLY A 79 -14.56 35.79 9.78
C GLY A 79 -15.13 35.93 8.37
N GLU A 80 -14.30 35.85 7.33
CA GLU A 80 -14.73 35.59 5.94
C GLU A 80 -14.59 34.09 5.61
N LEU A 81 -15.11 33.63 4.47
CA LEU A 81 -14.97 32.22 4.04
C LEU A 81 -13.67 32.00 3.28
N ASP A 82 -13.04 30.86 3.55
CA ASP A 82 -11.78 30.47 2.93
C ASP A 82 -11.89 30.27 1.42
N ARG A 83 -10.79 30.50 0.72
CA ARG A 83 -10.71 30.43 -0.74
C ARG A 83 -9.55 29.57 -1.19
N VAL A 84 -9.83 28.59 -2.05
CA VAL A 84 -8.82 27.74 -2.68
C VAL A 84 -8.43 28.25 -4.06
N SER A 85 -7.14 28.35 -4.30
CA SER A 85 -6.51 28.72 -5.56
C SER A 85 -6.54 27.54 -6.53
N ILE A 86 -7.07 27.75 -7.74
CA ILE A 86 -7.13 26.73 -8.80
C ILE A 86 -6.61 27.27 -10.14
N GLN A 87 -5.96 26.40 -10.90
CA GLN A 87 -5.64 26.61 -12.30
C GLN A 87 -6.48 25.67 -13.16
N VAL A 88 -7.28 26.24 -14.06
CA VAL A 88 -8.12 25.51 -15.01
C VAL A 88 -7.41 25.51 -16.37
N MET A 89 -7.30 24.35 -17.01
CA MET A 89 -6.90 24.21 -18.42
C MET A 89 -7.99 23.42 -19.16
N ARG A 90 -8.58 24.03 -20.20
CA ARG A 90 -9.73 23.45 -20.91
C ARG A 90 -9.68 23.72 -22.41
N PRO A 91 -10.32 22.88 -23.25
CA PRO A 91 -10.46 23.18 -24.67
C PRO A 91 -11.32 24.43 -24.88
N ASN A 92 -11.00 25.23 -25.90
CA ASN A 92 -11.86 26.30 -26.38
C ASN A 92 -13.01 25.69 -27.20
N THR A 93 -14.16 25.51 -26.56
CA THR A 93 -15.36 24.90 -27.12
C THR A 93 -16.30 25.92 -27.77
N ALA A 94 -17.40 25.45 -28.36
CA ALA A 94 -18.51 26.34 -28.70
C ALA A 94 -19.39 26.56 -27.45
N PRO A 95 -20.17 27.66 -27.33
CA PRO A 95 -20.99 27.94 -26.15
C PRO A 95 -22.16 26.96 -25.90
N ASP A 96 -22.34 25.98 -26.81
CA ASP A 96 -23.28 24.86 -26.71
C ASP A 96 -22.56 23.51 -26.54
N VAL A 97 -21.26 23.52 -26.18
CA VAL A 97 -20.42 22.34 -26.02
C VAL A 97 -19.67 22.38 -24.68
N GLU A 98 -20.14 21.55 -23.76
CA GLU A 98 -19.60 21.34 -22.42
C GLU A 98 -18.55 20.21 -22.40
N VAL A 99 -17.78 20.14 -21.31
CA VAL A 99 -16.78 19.07 -21.06
C VAL A 99 -16.78 18.61 -19.60
N PRO A 100 -16.48 17.32 -19.32
CA PRO A 100 -16.22 16.84 -17.97
C PRO A 100 -14.83 17.26 -17.47
N VAL A 101 -14.63 17.20 -16.16
CA VAL A 101 -13.40 17.66 -15.51
C VAL A 101 -12.61 16.52 -14.86
N ILE A 102 -11.30 16.53 -15.03
CA ILE A 102 -10.34 15.76 -14.22
C ILE A 102 -9.66 16.71 -13.24
N TYR A 103 -9.73 16.41 -11.94
CA TYR A 103 -9.31 17.31 -10.85
C TYR A 103 -8.22 16.68 -9.97
N GLU A 104 -7.13 17.42 -9.73
CA GLU A 104 -6.07 17.09 -8.76
C GLU A 104 -5.91 18.25 -7.76
N MET A 105 -6.33 18.03 -6.51
CA MET A 105 -5.98 18.91 -5.39
C MET A 105 -4.62 18.51 -4.81
N SER A 106 -3.82 19.47 -4.39
CA SER A 106 -2.41 19.22 -4.02
C SER A 106 -1.89 20.23 -3.00
N PRO A 107 -1.82 19.88 -1.70
CA PRO A 107 -1.17 20.70 -0.68
C PRO A 107 0.28 21.05 -1.03
N TYR A 108 0.98 20.15 -1.73
CA TYR A 108 2.38 20.32 -2.16
C TYR A 108 2.58 21.26 -3.38
N ARG A 109 1.51 21.78 -4.01
CA ARG A 109 1.61 22.39 -5.36
C ARG A 109 2.49 23.64 -5.40
N SER A 110 2.57 24.32 -4.28
CA SER A 110 3.31 25.57 -4.05
C SER A 110 4.74 25.32 -3.54
N GLY A 111 5.12 24.05 -3.35
CA GLY A 111 6.33 23.64 -2.66
C GLY A 111 6.06 23.08 -1.27
N ILE A 112 7.15 22.86 -0.53
CA ILE A 112 7.15 22.41 0.87
C ILE A 112 8.19 23.24 1.63
N ASN A 113 7.85 23.70 2.82
CA ASN A 113 8.74 24.39 3.75
C ASN A 113 9.82 23.45 4.34
N PRO A 114 10.84 24.00 5.02
CA PRO A 114 11.60 23.25 6.01
C PRO A 114 10.69 22.67 7.10
N ILE A 115 10.73 21.36 7.32
CA ILE A 115 9.96 20.62 8.32
C ILE A 115 10.86 20.32 9.53
N ASN A 116 10.37 20.59 10.74
CA ASN A 116 11.00 20.17 12.00
C ASN A 116 10.45 18.79 12.42
N PHE A 117 11.15 17.72 12.07
CA PHE A 117 10.77 16.38 12.55
C PHE A 117 10.97 16.27 14.08
N HIS A 118 10.04 15.59 14.73
CA HIS A 118 10.09 15.28 16.16
C HIS A 118 11.29 14.39 16.48
N ASP A 119 11.86 14.55 17.68
CA ASP A 119 12.87 13.60 18.16
C ASP A 119 12.23 12.22 18.39
N VAL A 120 12.97 11.17 18.03
CA VAL A 120 12.56 9.77 18.13
C VAL A 120 13.58 8.93 18.92
N ASP A 121 14.78 9.46 19.21
CA ASP A 121 15.78 8.84 20.08
C ASP A 121 15.42 9.10 21.58
N VAL A 122 14.14 8.93 21.91
CA VAL A 122 13.51 9.26 23.19
C VAL A 122 13.12 8.00 23.96
N ASP A 123 13.26 8.04 25.30
CA ASP A 123 12.82 6.94 26.16
C ASP A 123 11.29 6.81 26.13
N LEU A 124 10.76 5.59 26.14
CA LEU A 124 9.31 5.37 26.16
C LEU A 124 8.77 5.79 27.54
N THR A 125 8.06 6.91 27.58
CA THR A 125 7.62 7.57 28.82
C THR A 125 6.11 7.48 29.03
N PRO A 126 5.67 7.26 30.27
CA PRO A 126 4.48 7.90 30.78
C PRO A 126 4.76 9.42 30.91
N VAL A 127 4.60 10.15 29.79
CA VAL A 127 4.55 11.62 29.57
C VAL A 127 5.25 12.50 30.63
N GLU A 128 6.46 13.04 30.40
CA GLU A 128 6.88 14.24 29.61
C GLU A 128 8.36 14.10 29.12
N ALA A 129 8.94 14.75 28.09
CA ALA A 129 8.51 15.57 26.94
C ALA A 129 9.73 15.79 25.95
N LEU A 130 9.68 16.72 24.97
CA LEU A 130 10.42 16.67 23.68
C LEU A 130 11.35 17.87 23.32
N ALA A 131 12.23 17.70 22.28
CA ALA A 131 12.61 18.73 21.27
C ALA A 131 13.50 18.18 20.10
N GLY A 132 13.14 18.45 18.83
CA GLY A 132 13.83 17.97 17.59
C GLY A 132 14.48 19.05 16.68
N VAL A 133 14.87 18.69 15.43
CA VAL A 133 15.73 19.51 14.49
C VAL A 133 15.40 19.24 13.00
N PRO A 134 15.42 20.24 12.06
CA PRO A 134 14.74 20.14 10.75
C PRO A 134 15.51 19.62 9.51
N PHE A 135 14.75 19.35 8.44
CA PHE A 135 15.19 19.13 7.05
C PHE A 135 14.32 19.91 6.02
N ALA A 136 14.77 20.09 4.77
CA ALA A 136 14.05 20.86 3.75
C ALA A 136 14.38 20.44 2.30
N ASN A 137 13.48 20.69 1.35
CA ASN A 137 13.73 20.64 -0.11
C ASN A 137 12.97 21.77 -0.84
N GLU A 138 13.49 22.25 -1.98
CA GLU A 138 12.94 23.41 -2.69
C GLU A 138 11.72 23.09 -3.59
N ALA A 139 10.83 24.07 -3.75
CA ALA A 139 9.64 24.00 -4.61
C ALA A 139 9.98 23.78 -6.10
N THR A 140 9.20 22.97 -6.80
CA THR A 140 9.27 22.81 -8.26
C THR A 140 8.08 23.46 -8.95
N THR A 141 8.32 24.18 -10.06
CA THR A 141 7.33 25.09 -10.64
C THR A 141 6.24 24.40 -11.46
N GLN A 142 5.04 24.99 -11.38
CA GLN A 142 3.77 24.52 -11.94
C GLN A 142 3.84 24.19 -13.45
N ASN A 143 3.21 23.07 -13.83
CA ASN A 143 2.94 22.66 -15.21
C ASN A 143 1.76 21.67 -15.19
N PHE A 144 0.76 21.85 -16.06
CA PHE A 144 -0.38 20.92 -16.22
C PHE A 144 0.03 19.48 -16.60
N GLY A 145 1.30 19.27 -16.97
CA GLY A 145 1.97 17.99 -16.78
C GLY A 145 1.37 16.86 -17.61
N ARG A 146 1.22 15.68 -17.00
CA ARG A 146 0.64 14.51 -17.67
C ARG A 146 -0.86 14.68 -17.95
N LEU A 147 -1.60 15.27 -17.03
CA LEU A 147 -3.06 15.37 -17.12
C LEU A 147 -3.49 16.32 -18.23
N GLY A 148 -3.10 17.60 -18.15
CA GLY A 148 -3.51 18.60 -19.14
C GLY A 148 -3.07 18.27 -20.56
N ASN A 149 -1.81 17.89 -20.76
CA ASN A 149 -1.27 17.59 -22.09
C ASN A 149 -1.87 16.31 -22.72
N TYR A 150 -2.52 15.43 -21.95
CA TYR A 150 -3.17 14.23 -22.49
C TYR A 150 -4.68 14.37 -22.63
N TYR A 151 -5.36 14.91 -21.61
CA TYR A 151 -6.83 14.92 -21.55
C TYR A 151 -7.47 16.18 -22.17
N VAL A 152 -6.84 17.35 -22.11
CA VAL A 152 -7.40 18.58 -22.72
C VAL A 152 -7.56 18.48 -24.24
N PRO A 153 -6.59 17.91 -25.01
CA PRO A 153 -6.80 17.64 -26.45
C PRO A 153 -7.96 16.68 -26.75
N ARG A 154 -8.37 15.87 -25.78
CA ARG A 154 -9.41 14.83 -25.91
C ARG A 154 -10.82 15.31 -25.51
N GLY A 155 -10.93 16.53 -25.02
CA GLY A 155 -12.21 17.12 -24.62
C GLY A 155 -12.45 17.19 -23.12
N TYR A 156 -11.43 17.09 -22.27
CA TYR A 156 -11.60 17.28 -20.82
C TYR A 156 -11.20 18.69 -20.37
N GLY A 157 -11.88 19.22 -19.37
CA GLY A 157 -11.27 20.21 -18.47
C GLY A 157 -10.29 19.52 -17.52
N VAL A 158 -9.18 20.17 -17.18
CA VAL A 158 -8.25 19.71 -16.16
C VAL A 158 -8.03 20.83 -15.15
N ILE A 159 -8.27 20.54 -13.87
CA ILE A 159 -8.10 21.50 -12.77
C ILE A 159 -6.99 21.03 -11.85
N LEU A 160 -6.06 21.93 -11.54
CA LEU A 160 -5.00 21.75 -10.56
C LEU A 160 -5.21 22.75 -9.43
N GLY A 161 -5.52 22.28 -8.23
CA GLY A 161 -5.79 23.13 -7.05
C GLY A 161 -4.68 23.13 -6.00
N GLU A 162 -4.60 24.22 -5.25
CA GLU A 162 -3.76 24.43 -4.06
C GLU A 162 -4.66 24.32 -2.81
N SER A 163 -4.33 23.44 -1.86
CA SER A 163 -5.16 23.20 -0.66
C SER A 163 -5.24 24.43 0.26
N ILE A 164 -6.16 24.43 1.22
CA ILE A 164 -6.28 25.49 2.24
C ILE A 164 -4.94 25.68 2.98
N GLY A 165 -4.55 26.93 3.19
CA GLY A 165 -3.25 27.30 3.76
C GLY A 165 -2.05 27.26 2.81
N THR A 166 -2.23 26.82 1.55
CA THR A 166 -1.12 26.57 0.61
C THR A 166 -1.14 27.55 -0.57
N GLY A 167 0.03 27.99 -1.02
CA GLY A 167 0.17 28.89 -2.19
C GLY A 167 -0.62 30.19 -2.09
N LEU A 168 -1.55 30.38 -3.02
CA LEU A 168 -2.42 31.55 -3.09
C LEU A 168 -3.77 31.34 -2.36
N SER A 169 -4.01 30.17 -1.77
CA SER A 169 -5.20 29.89 -0.96
C SER A 169 -5.14 30.57 0.41
N THR A 170 -6.31 30.89 0.97
CA THR A 170 -6.44 31.33 2.37
C THR A 170 -6.56 30.13 3.31
N GLY A 171 -6.78 30.38 4.61
CA GLY A 171 -7.00 29.32 5.59
C GLY A 171 -5.72 28.69 6.10
N CYS A 172 -5.86 27.55 6.78
CA CYS A 172 -4.76 26.83 7.40
C CYS A 172 -4.84 25.34 7.05
N PRO A 173 -3.70 24.65 6.84
CA PRO A 173 -3.72 23.21 6.63
C PRO A 173 -4.14 22.53 7.94
N THR A 174 -5.18 21.71 7.88
CA THR A 174 -5.76 20.98 9.03
C THR A 174 -5.41 19.50 9.04
N THR A 175 -4.58 19.06 8.08
CA THR A 175 -4.13 17.69 7.83
C THR A 175 -5.27 16.67 7.87
N GLY A 176 -5.99 16.58 6.76
CA GLY A 176 -6.86 15.45 6.46
C GLY A 176 -8.21 15.41 7.18
N ASP A 177 -8.58 16.44 7.95
CA ASP A 177 -9.92 16.53 8.52
C ASP A 177 -10.97 17.04 7.52
N MET A 178 -12.22 17.09 7.98
CA MET A 178 -13.34 17.55 7.16
C MET A 178 -13.18 18.99 6.65
N ASN A 179 -12.37 19.86 7.26
CA ASN A 179 -12.18 21.22 6.76
C ASN A 179 -11.35 21.23 5.46
N GLU A 180 -10.29 20.43 5.39
CA GLU A 180 -9.50 20.28 4.15
C GLU A 180 -10.29 19.53 3.06
N ILE A 181 -11.13 18.57 3.47
CA ILE A 181 -12.05 17.90 2.56
C ILE A 181 -13.11 18.87 2.01
N LEU A 182 -13.73 19.72 2.83
CA LEU A 182 -14.68 20.75 2.37
C LEU A 182 -14.00 21.82 1.48
N GLY A 183 -12.78 22.23 1.83
CA GLY A 183 -11.96 23.11 0.97
C GLY A 183 -11.65 22.51 -0.40
N THR A 184 -11.51 21.18 -0.47
CA THR A 184 -11.35 20.44 -1.73
C THR A 184 -12.68 20.26 -2.48
N LYS A 185 -13.76 19.92 -1.76
CA LYS A 185 -15.13 19.73 -2.26
C LYS A 185 -15.65 20.97 -3.00
N ALA A 186 -15.35 22.17 -2.48
CA ALA A 186 -15.80 23.45 -3.02
C ALA A 186 -15.55 23.63 -4.54
N VAL A 187 -14.48 23.05 -5.08
CA VAL A 187 -14.18 23.09 -6.53
C VAL A 187 -15.20 22.29 -7.34
N ILE A 188 -15.73 21.19 -6.80
CA ILE A 188 -16.78 20.36 -7.39
C ILE A 188 -18.14 21.06 -7.28
N ASP A 189 -18.42 21.68 -6.13
CA ASP A 189 -19.63 22.49 -5.92
C ASP A 189 -19.69 23.65 -6.93
N TRP A 190 -18.57 24.35 -7.17
CA TRP A 190 -18.49 25.41 -8.18
C TRP A 190 -18.73 24.89 -9.60
N LEU A 191 -18.16 23.72 -9.94
CA LEU A 191 -18.39 23.07 -11.24
C LEU A 191 -19.84 22.62 -11.46
N ASN A 192 -20.66 22.60 -10.41
CA ASN A 192 -22.10 22.27 -10.43
C ASN A 192 -22.99 23.48 -10.06
N GLY A 193 -22.43 24.66 -9.81
CA GLY A 193 -23.15 25.91 -9.54
C GLY A 193 -23.59 26.16 -8.09
N GLU A 194 -23.15 25.34 -7.13
CA GLU A 194 -23.50 25.45 -5.70
C GLU A 194 -22.44 26.27 -4.90
N ALA A 195 -21.23 26.45 -5.42
CA ALA A 195 -20.20 27.35 -4.86
C ALA A 195 -19.74 28.42 -5.87
N ARG A 196 -19.05 29.45 -5.36
CA ARG A 196 -18.72 30.68 -6.11
C ARG A 196 -17.22 30.75 -6.39
N ALA A 197 -16.83 31.17 -7.59
CA ALA A 197 -15.42 31.42 -7.93
C ALA A 197 -15.18 32.82 -8.48
N PHE A 198 -13.95 33.31 -8.34
CA PHE A 198 -13.54 34.66 -8.75
C PHE A 198 -12.24 34.64 -9.56
N ASN A 199 -12.09 35.56 -10.51
CA ASN A 199 -10.82 35.83 -11.19
C ASN A 199 -9.87 36.71 -10.35
N GLU A 200 -8.67 36.99 -10.85
CA GLU A 200 -7.67 37.85 -10.19
C GLU A 200 -8.16 39.31 -10.00
N GLU A 201 -9.10 39.78 -10.81
CA GLU A 201 -9.79 41.07 -10.65
C GLU A 201 -10.90 41.08 -9.58
N GLY A 202 -11.30 39.91 -9.05
CA GLY A 202 -12.40 39.76 -8.10
C GLY A 202 -13.80 39.76 -8.73
N GLU A 203 -13.90 39.58 -10.04
CA GLU A 203 -15.15 39.35 -10.76
C GLU A 203 -15.56 37.87 -10.65
N GLU A 204 -16.86 37.61 -10.51
CA GLU A 204 -17.43 36.28 -10.29
C GLU A 204 -17.53 35.49 -11.62
N VAL A 205 -17.17 34.20 -11.59
CA VAL A 205 -17.00 33.35 -12.78
C VAL A 205 -17.81 32.06 -12.65
N ASP A 206 -18.75 31.84 -13.57
CA ASP A 206 -19.56 30.61 -13.66
C ASP A 206 -18.80 29.49 -14.39
N ALA A 207 -19.08 28.23 -14.06
CA ALA A 207 -18.53 27.05 -14.73
C ALA A 207 -19.32 26.63 -15.99
N ASP A 208 -19.78 27.58 -16.81
CA ASP A 208 -20.75 27.38 -17.92
C ASP A 208 -20.30 26.46 -19.07
N TRP A 209 -19.05 26.00 -19.02
CA TRP A 209 -18.40 25.08 -19.95
C TRP A 209 -18.28 23.64 -19.40
N SER A 210 -18.64 23.43 -18.13
CA SER A 210 -18.55 22.16 -17.41
C SER A 210 -19.82 21.33 -17.59
N THR A 211 -19.70 20.01 -17.69
CA THR A 211 -20.85 19.09 -17.58
C THR A 211 -21.25 18.77 -16.14
N GLY A 212 -20.63 19.38 -15.12
CA GLY A 212 -20.79 19.03 -13.70
C GLY A 212 -20.07 17.74 -13.28
N ASN A 213 -19.91 16.77 -14.19
CA ASN A 213 -19.16 15.53 -13.97
C ASN A 213 -17.66 15.77 -13.68
N VAL A 214 -17.22 15.37 -12.50
CA VAL A 214 -15.82 15.40 -12.06
C VAL A 214 -15.28 14.00 -11.79
N GLY A 215 -14.05 13.76 -12.22
CA GLY A 215 -13.23 12.64 -11.78
C GLY A 215 -11.98 13.14 -11.05
N MET A 216 -11.74 12.71 -9.81
CA MET A 216 -10.54 13.11 -9.09
C MET A 216 -9.40 12.09 -9.22
N THR A 217 -8.16 12.56 -9.20
CA THR A 217 -6.97 11.69 -9.17
C THR A 217 -5.78 12.41 -8.55
N GLY A 218 -4.84 11.64 -8.01
CA GLY A 218 -3.58 12.14 -7.47
C GLY A 218 -2.79 11.03 -6.79
N ALA A 219 -1.53 11.30 -6.47
CA ALA A 219 -0.66 10.40 -5.73
C ALA A 219 -0.38 10.91 -4.30
N SER A 220 -0.20 10.00 -3.33
CA SER A 220 0.07 10.37 -1.94
C SER A 220 -1.08 11.21 -1.35
N TYR A 221 -0.79 12.30 -0.63
CA TYR A 221 -1.79 13.28 -0.15
C TYR A 221 -2.76 13.75 -1.26
N ASN A 222 -2.28 13.94 -2.50
CA ASN A 222 -3.13 14.31 -3.65
C ASN A 222 -4.13 13.18 -4.03
N GLY A 223 -3.82 11.92 -3.67
CA GLY A 223 -4.70 10.76 -3.77
C GLY A 223 -5.57 10.54 -2.53
N THR A 224 -5.09 10.96 -1.36
CA THR A 224 -5.83 10.95 -0.08
C THR A 224 -7.06 11.87 -0.11
N LEU A 225 -6.92 13.09 -0.63
CA LEU A 225 -8.03 14.05 -0.73
C LEU A 225 -9.24 13.50 -1.53
N PRO A 226 -9.05 12.85 -2.71
CA PRO A 226 -10.12 12.09 -3.38
C PRO A 226 -10.88 11.10 -2.49
N ASN A 227 -10.21 10.37 -1.58
CA ASN A 227 -10.90 9.42 -0.69
C ASN A 227 -11.86 10.15 0.26
N GLY A 228 -11.38 11.19 0.96
CA GLY A 228 -12.21 11.96 1.89
C GLY A 228 -13.30 12.78 1.19
N VAL A 229 -13.07 13.30 -0.02
CA VAL A 229 -14.13 13.98 -0.78
C VAL A 229 -15.22 12.99 -1.23
N ALA A 230 -14.87 11.75 -1.56
CA ALA A 230 -15.85 10.72 -1.91
C ALA A 230 -16.80 10.39 -0.75
N THR A 231 -16.35 10.41 0.52
CA THR A 231 -17.23 10.19 1.69
C THR A 231 -18.16 11.37 2.00
N THR A 232 -18.08 12.49 1.27
CA THR A 232 -19.07 13.57 1.38
C THR A 232 -20.35 13.32 0.56
N GLY A 233 -20.34 12.34 -0.35
CA GLY A 233 -21.46 12.10 -1.28
C GLY A 233 -21.74 13.26 -2.24
N VAL A 234 -20.76 14.14 -2.49
CA VAL A 234 -20.96 15.38 -3.27
C VAL A 234 -21.44 15.12 -4.70
N GLU A 235 -22.51 15.83 -5.11
CA GLU A 235 -23.03 15.75 -6.47
C GLU A 235 -21.98 16.21 -7.50
N GLY A 236 -22.05 15.66 -8.72
CA GLY A 236 -21.05 15.89 -9.76
C GLY A 236 -19.81 14.98 -9.67
N LEU A 237 -19.35 14.55 -8.49
CA LEU A 237 -18.26 13.57 -8.40
C LEU A 237 -18.72 12.20 -8.90
N LYS A 238 -18.16 11.71 -10.00
CA LYS A 238 -18.55 10.40 -10.59
C LYS A 238 -17.50 9.31 -10.41
N THR A 239 -16.23 9.68 -10.22
CA THR A 239 -15.17 8.71 -9.93
C THR A 239 -13.98 9.32 -9.20
N ILE A 240 -13.24 8.48 -8.46
CA ILE A 240 -11.92 8.79 -7.92
C ILE A 240 -10.89 7.73 -8.36
N ILE A 241 -9.66 8.17 -8.59
CA ILE A 241 -8.50 7.32 -8.83
C ILE A 241 -7.40 7.66 -7.78
N PRO A 242 -7.54 7.17 -6.54
CA PRO A 242 -6.53 7.33 -5.48
C PRO A 242 -5.30 6.45 -5.75
N VAL A 243 -4.13 7.07 -5.87
CA VAL A 243 -2.84 6.39 -6.09
C VAL A 243 -1.96 6.53 -4.85
N VAL A 244 -1.48 5.41 -4.29
CA VAL A 244 -0.68 5.34 -3.05
C VAL A 244 -1.22 6.29 -1.96
N ALA A 245 -2.51 6.18 -1.69
CA ALA A 245 -3.32 7.14 -0.93
C ALA A 245 -3.64 6.66 0.49
N ILE A 246 -3.86 7.61 1.41
CA ILE A 246 -4.30 7.35 2.78
C ILE A 246 -5.84 7.24 2.80
N SER A 247 -6.37 6.32 3.62
CA SER A 247 -7.79 6.17 3.96
C SER A 247 -8.07 6.44 5.45
N SER A 248 -7.06 6.25 6.32
CA SER A 248 -7.07 6.68 7.73
C SER A 248 -5.71 7.28 8.09
N TRP A 249 -5.71 8.53 8.56
CA TRP A 249 -4.47 9.21 8.95
C TRP A 249 -3.83 8.65 10.22
N TYR A 250 -4.60 7.93 11.05
CA TYR A 250 -4.03 7.20 12.19
C TYR A 250 -3.01 6.18 11.69
N ASP A 251 -3.38 5.31 10.75
CA ASP A 251 -2.52 4.20 10.30
C ASP A 251 -1.33 4.66 9.44
N TYR A 252 -1.31 5.93 9.03
CA TYR A 252 -0.13 6.56 8.41
C TYR A 252 0.95 6.88 9.47
N PHE A 253 0.57 7.47 10.61
CA PHE A 253 1.49 7.92 11.67
C PHE A 253 1.56 7.02 12.93
N ARG A 254 0.70 6.01 13.02
CA ARG A 254 0.53 5.09 14.16
C ARG A 254 0.37 3.64 13.67
N ALA A 255 0.39 2.68 14.60
CA ALA A 255 -0.17 1.34 14.43
C ALA A 255 -0.41 0.69 15.80
N ASN A 256 -1.63 0.22 16.07
CA ASN A 256 -1.99 -0.50 17.32
C ASN A 256 -1.48 0.19 18.61
N GLY A 257 -1.70 1.50 18.75
CA GLY A 257 -1.21 2.33 19.86
C GLY A 257 0.22 2.86 19.71
N ALA A 258 1.09 2.19 18.96
CA ALA A 258 2.47 2.66 18.78
C ALA A 258 2.55 3.89 17.85
N VAL A 259 3.49 4.79 18.13
CA VAL A 259 3.92 5.84 17.18
C VAL A 259 4.84 5.20 16.13
N VAL A 260 4.37 5.16 14.88
CA VAL A 260 5.00 4.41 13.78
C VAL A 260 5.05 5.29 12.53
N ALA A 261 6.23 5.84 12.27
CA ALA A 261 6.46 6.81 11.21
C ALA A 261 6.23 6.22 9.80
N PRO A 262 5.97 7.08 8.79
CA PRO A 262 6.06 6.70 7.38
C PRO A 262 7.50 6.33 7.01
N GLY A 263 7.67 5.37 6.09
CA GLY A 263 8.96 4.79 5.72
C GLY A 263 9.96 5.80 5.16
N GLY A 264 10.91 6.20 6.01
CA GLY A 264 11.94 7.21 5.71
C GLY A 264 11.72 8.57 6.37
N PHE A 265 10.54 8.81 6.97
CA PHE A 265 10.09 10.06 7.55
C PHE A 265 9.97 9.97 9.08
N GLN A 266 11.00 9.40 9.71
CA GLN A 266 11.10 9.26 11.17
C GLN A 266 10.98 10.64 11.87
N GLY A 267 9.97 10.78 12.71
CA GLY A 267 9.62 12.04 13.38
C GLY A 267 8.57 12.90 12.65
N GLU A 268 8.04 12.48 11.50
CA GLU A 268 6.87 13.11 10.87
C GLU A 268 5.58 12.87 11.69
N ASP A 269 4.67 13.84 11.65
CA ASP A 269 3.30 13.77 12.18
C ASP A 269 2.43 14.88 11.57
N THR A 270 1.16 14.99 11.98
CA THR A 270 0.21 15.95 11.40
C THR A 270 0.67 17.41 11.53
N ASP A 271 1.23 17.81 12.67
CA ASP A 271 1.65 19.19 12.93
C ASP A 271 2.77 19.66 12.00
N ASN A 272 3.79 18.82 11.82
CA ASN A 272 4.98 19.19 11.04
C ASN A 272 4.79 18.94 9.54
N LEU A 273 3.87 18.05 9.14
CA LEU A 273 3.36 17.98 7.77
C LEU A 273 2.57 19.25 7.42
N ALA A 274 1.73 19.76 8.32
CA ALA A 274 1.04 21.04 8.14
C ALA A 274 2.01 22.24 8.06
N GLU A 275 3.02 22.32 8.95
CA GLU A 275 4.12 23.31 8.80
C GLU A 275 4.78 23.22 7.41
N GLY A 276 4.95 21.99 6.91
CA GLY A 276 5.50 21.69 5.60
C GLY A 276 4.69 22.32 4.45
N VAL A 277 3.38 22.12 4.42
CA VAL A 277 2.54 22.60 3.29
C VAL A 277 2.03 24.04 3.45
N LEU A 278 2.09 24.62 4.65
CA LEU A 278 1.71 26.00 5.01
C LEU A 278 2.57 27.06 4.27
N THR A 279 2.24 27.29 3.00
CA THR A 279 3.06 28.04 2.03
C THR A 279 2.50 29.42 1.66
N ARG A 280 1.34 29.81 2.22
CA ARG A 280 0.78 31.17 2.04
C ARG A 280 1.61 32.26 2.72
N ASP A 281 1.61 33.46 2.14
CA ASP A 281 2.45 34.61 2.55
C ASP A 281 2.31 35.04 4.02
N ASN A 282 1.12 34.90 4.61
CA ASN A 282 0.77 35.41 5.96
C ASN A 282 0.57 34.25 6.96
N ARG A 283 1.48 33.27 6.93
CA ARG A 283 1.35 31.97 7.61
C ARG A 283 1.16 32.03 9.13
N GLU A 284 1.59 33.10 9.79
CA GLU A 284 1.54 33.26 11.26
C GLU A 284 0.11 33.31 11.84
N VAL A 285 -0.93 33.41 11.00
CA VAL A 285 -2.32 33.21 11.45
C VAL A 285 -2.61 31.76 11.86
N CYS A 286 -1.86 30.81 11.29
CA CYS A 286 -2.04 29.38 11.51
C CYS A 286 -1.30 28.83 12.73
N ASP A 287 -0.56 29.66 13.49
CA ASP A 287 0.12 29.26 14.74
C ASP A 287 -0.83 28.50 15.71
N GLY A 288 -2.11 28.92 15.75
CA GLY A 288 -3.15 28.25 16.54
C GLY A 288 -3.57 26.88 15.99
N MET A 289 -3.64 26.73 14.66
CA MET A 289 -3.96 25.46 14.01
C MET A 289 -2.84 24.45 14.20
N ILE A 290 -1.58 24.84 13.95
CA ILE A 290 -0.39 23.99 14.17
C ILE A 290 -0.31 23.54 15.64
N SER A 291 -0.61 24.44 16.59
CA SER A 291 -0.69 24.08 18.01
C SER A 291 -1.78 23.04 18.29
N SER A 292 -2.95 23.15 17.65
CA SER A 292 -4.05 22.18 17.79
C SER A 292 -3.75 20.82 17.18
N LEU A 293 -3.00 20.76 16.07
CA LEU A 293 -2.49 19.52 15.50
C LEU A 293 -1.49 18.84 16.45
N PHE A 294 -0.53 19.61 16.99
CA PHE A 294 0.49 19.11 17.91
C PHE A 294 -0.12 18.53 19.20
N GLU A 295 -1.15 19.16 19.75
CA GLU A 295 -1.87 18.65 20.92
C GLU A 295 -2.79 17.46 20.58
N GLY A 296 -3.54 17.52 19.47
CA GLY A 296 -4.56 16.52 19.11
C GLY A 296 -4.00 15.18 18.66
N GLN A 297 -2.86 15.16 17.97
CA GLN A 297 -2.23 13.93 17.44
C GLN A 297 -1.71 12.98 18.53
N ASP A 298 -1.57 13.45 19.78
CA ASP A 298 -1.06 12.72 20.96
C ASP A 298 0.08 11.74 20.65
N ARG A 299 1.28 12.29 20.36
CA ARG A 299 2.52 11.51 20.26
C ARG A 299 2.99 10.91 21.59
N ALA A 300 2.32 11.18 22.71
CA ALA A 300 2.75 10.79 24.04
C ALA A 300 2.06 9.51 24.54
N SER A 301 0.84 9.23 24.07
CA SER A 301 0.22 7.89 24.16
C SER A 301 0.33 7.11 22.85
N GLY A 302 0.08 7.76 21.70
CA GLY A 302 -0.19 7.08 20.43
C GLY A 302 -1.59 6.44 20.33
N ASP A 303 -2.44 6.63 21.35
CA ASP A 303 -3.83 6.14 21.38
C ASP A 303 -4.68 6.79 20.25
N TYR A 304 -5.58 6.00 19.68
CA TYR A 304 -6.64 6.46 18.79
C TYR A 304 -7.67 7.29 19.56
N ASN A 305 -7.99 8.49 19.08
CA ASN A 305 -8.79 9.47 19.81
C ASN A 305 -9.78 10.20 18.88
N GLU A 306 -10.50 11.21 19.39
CA GLU A 306 -11.50 11.99 18.61
C GLU A 306 -10.86 12.74 17.42
N PHE A 307 -9.66 13.28 17.60
CA PHE A 307 -8.88 13.96 16.54
C PHE A 307 -8.47 13.00 15.40
N TRP A 308 -8.12 11.75 15.73
CA TRP A 308 -7.86 10.70 14.74
C TRP A 308 -9.15 10.21 14.07
N ALA A 309 -10.24 10.11 14.83
CA ALA A 309 -11.55 9.73 14.28
C ALA A 309 -12.11 10.74 13.28
N GLU A 310 -11.79 12.03 13.41
CA GLU A 310 -12.12 13.06 12.39
C GLU A 310 -11.32 12.89 11.08
N ARG A 311 -10.27 12.06 11.07
CA ARG A 311 -9.31 11.85 9.98
C ARG A 311 -9.26 10.37 9.53
N ASP A 312 -10.30 9.62 9.86
CA ASP A 312 -10.60 8.29 9.34
C ASP A 312 -11.77 8.40 8.35
N TYR A 313 -11.51 8.06 7.08
CA TYR A 313 -12.52 8.04 6.01
C TYR A 313 -13.15 6.65 5.86
N VAL A 314 -12.52 5.59 6.37
CA VAL A 314 -12.95 4.19 6.19
C VAL A 314 -14.34 3.99 6.79
N LYS A 315 -14.58 4.60 7.96
CA LYS A 315 -15.87 4.58 8.68
C LYS A 315 -17.05 5.23 7.91
N ASP A 316 -16.77 6.15 6.96
CA ASP A 316 -17.76 6.97 6.22
C ASP A 316 -17.92 6.45 4.77
N ALA A 317 -17.40 5.27 4.45
CA ALA A 317 -17.46 4.67 3.11
C ALA A 317 -18.89 4.33 2.64
N ASP A 318 -19.88 4.34 3.53
CA ASP A 318 -21.30 4.15 3.19
C ASP A 318 -21.95 5.35 2.48
N GLN A 319 -21.27 6.51 2.48
CA GLN A 319 -21.72 7.73 1.79
C GLN A 319 -21.24 7.83 0.32
N ILE A 320 -20.45 6.87 -0.16
CA ILE A 320 -19.75 6.97 -1.46
C ILE A 320 -20.66 6.57 -2.63
N GLU A 321 -21.13 7.56 -3.40
CA GLU A 321 -21.82 7.33 -4.68
C GLU A 321 -20.86 7.18 -5.90
N ALA A 322 -19.61 7.65 -5.77
CA ALA A 322 -18.63 7.67 -6.86
C ALA A 322 -17.92 6.31 -7.04
N SER A 323 -17.52 5.96 -8.27
CA SER A 323 -16.74 4.75 -8.50
C SER A 323 -15.26 4.93 -8.10
N VAL A 324 -14.61 3.90 -7.57
CA VAL A 324 -13.24 3.99 -7.03
C VAL A 324 -12.26 3.11 -7.79
N PHE A 325 -11.15 3.67 -8.30
CA PHE A 325 -10.05 2.90 -8.86
C PHE A 325 -8.78 3.07 -8.02
N VAL A 326 -8.57 2.15 -7.08
CA VAL A 326 -7.42 2.11 -6.18
C VAL A 326 -6.16 1.70 -6.93
N VAL A 327 -5.03 2.37 -6.70
CA VAL A 327 -3.72 1.95 -7.23
C VAL A 327 -2.68 2.03 -6.13
N HIS A 328 -2.01 0.92 -5.79
CA HIS A 328 -1.04 0.90 -4.68
C HIS A 328 0.22 0.09 -4.96
N GLY A 329 1.32 0.51 -4.35
CA GLY A 329 2.58 -0.21 -4.35
C GLY A 329 2.65 -1.23 -3.20
N LEU A 330 2.86 -2.51 -3.52
CA LEU A 330 3.03 -3.58 -2.52
C LEU A 330 4.32 -3.39 -1.68
N SER A 331 5.33 -2.76 -2.27
CA SER A 331 6.56 -2.33 -1.58
C SER A 331 6.46 -0.88 -1.05
N ASP A 332 5.26 -0.28 -0.99
CA ASP A 332 5.09 1.05 -0.39
C ASP A 332 5.11 0.94 1.13
N TRP A 333 6.13 1.57 1.71
CA TRP A 333 6.33 1.70 3.15
C TRP A 333 6.13 3.13 3.64
N ASN A 334 5.90 4.09 2.73
CA ASN A 334 5.53 5.45 3.08
C ASN A 334 4.03 5.49 3.41
N VAL A 335 3.19 5.42 2.37
CA VAL A 335 1.76 5.19 2.54
C VAL A 335 1.55 3.68 2.58
N LYS A 336 1.60 3.16 3.80
CA LYS A 336 1.63 1.73 4.10
C LYS A 336 0.43 1.00 3.48
N THR A 337 0.63 -0.27 3.12
CA THR A 337 -0.34 -1.12 2.43
C THR A 337 -1.68 -1.34 3.15
N THR A 338 -1.73 -1.22 4.48
CA THR A 338 -2.98 -1.22 5.26
C THR A 338 -4.02 -0.24 4.71
N GLN A 339 -3.55 0.92 4.22
CA GLN A 339 -4.38 2.01 3.70
C GLN A 339 -5.24 1.59 2.50
N PHE A 340 -4.72 0.76 1.59
CA PHE A 340 -5.51 0.25 0.46
C PHE A 340 -6.44 -0.89 0.88
N ALA A 341 -5.97 -1.74 1.80
CA ALA A 341 -6.67 -2.97 2.17
C ALA A 341 -7.98 -2.69 2.93
N GLN A 342 -7.93 -1.84 3.95
CA GLN A 342 -9.11 -1.46 4.72
C GLN A 342 -10.12 -0.66 3.88
N TRP A 343 -9.62 0.16 2.94
CA TRP A 343 -10.44 0.90 1.99
C TRP A 343 -11.14 -0.04 1.02
N TRP A 344 -10.43 -1.04 0.48
CA TRP A 344 -11.01 -2.04 -0.43
C TRP A 344 -12.13 -2.86 0.22
N GLU A 345 -11.98 -3.26 1.48
CA GLU A 345 -13.02 -4.01 2.20
C GLU A 345 -14.20 -3.11 2.64
N ALA A 346 -13.98 -1.85 3.04
CA ALA A 346 -15.07 -0.92 3.32
C ALA A 346 -15.91 -0.59 2.06
N LEU A 347 -15.24 -0.36 0.92
CA LEU A 347 -15.88 -0.23 -0.40
C LEU A 347 -16.61 -1.51 -0.85
N LYS A 348 -16.33 -2.66 -0.22
CA LYS A 348 -16.96 -3.95 -0.49
C LYS A 348 -18.15 -4.21 0.44
N GLU A 349 -18.08 -3.82 1.70
CA GLU A 349 -19.22 -3.88 2.64
C GLU A 349 -20.38 -2.98 2.16
N HIS A 350 -20.08 -1.86 1.51
CA HIS A 350 -21.07 -0.89 1.03
C HIS A 350 -21.42 -1.00 -0.47
N ASP A 351 -21.12 -2.15 -1.13
CA ASP A 351 -21.43 -2.42 -2.55
C ASP A 351 -20.89 -1.36 -3.55
N VAL A 352 -19.87 -0.56 -3.17
CA VAL A 352 -19.33 0.53 -4.00
C VAL A 352 -18.65 -0.04 -5.24
N THR A 353 -18.92 0.57 -6.41
CA THR A 353 -18.36 0.12 -7.69
C THR A 353 -16.87 0.45 -7.76
N ARG A 354 -16.02 -0.58 -7.71
CA ARG A 354 -14.58 -0.42 -7.49
C ARG A 354 -13.71 -1.30 -8.40
N LYS A 355 -12.47 -0.86 -8.64
CA LYS A 355 -11.38 -1.59 -9.29
C LYS A 355 -10.07 -1.33 -8.53
N MET A 356 -9.11 -2.25 -8.56
CA MET A 356 -7.81 -2.09 -7.89
C MET A 356 -6.64 -2.60 -8.73
N TRP A 357 -5.54 -1.85 -8.75
CA TRP A 357 -4.24 -2.25 -9.33
C TRP A 357 -3.16 -2.28 -8.23
N LEU A 358 -2.56 -3.44 -8.00
CA LEU A 358 -1.46 -3.63 -7.06
C LEU A 358 -0.16 -3.87 -7.84
N HIS A 359 0.87 -3.04 -7.65
CA HIS A 359 2.16 -3.17 -8.34
C HIS A 359 3.32 -3.40 -7.37
N GLN A 360 4.41 -4.04 -7.83
CA GLN A 360 5.59 -4.35 -6.99
C GLN A 360 6.46 -3.11 -6.62
N GLY A 361 5.96 -1.90 -6.87
CA GLY A 361 6.69 -0.66 -6.61
C GLY A 361 6.55 -0.19 -5.15
N GLY A 362 7.43 0.74 -4.75
CA GLY A 362 7.24 1.58 -3.57
C GLY A 362 6.35 2.79 -3.88
N HIS A 363 6.46 3.84 -3.05
CA HIS A 363 5.66 5.08 -3.15
C HIS A 363 5.73 5.77 -4.53
N SER A 364 4.86 5.36 -5.43
CA SER A 364 4.88 5.67 -6.87
C SER A 364 3.59 5.19 -7.53
N GLY A 365 3.28 5.67 -8.74
CA GLY A 365 2.18 5.14 -9.55
C GLY A 365 2.60 3.96 -10.45
N ALA A 366 1.60 3.22 -10.95
CA ALA A 366 1.80 2.04 -11.79
C ALA A 366 2.58 2.32 -13.12
N PRO A 367 3.25 1.29 -13.70
CA PRO A 367 4.05 1.44 -14.92
C PRO A 367 3.32 2.12 -16.10
N SER A 368 3.92 3.21 -16.59
CA SER A 368 3.22 4.23 -17.37
C SER A 368 2.67 3.79 -18.74
N SER A 369 3.25 2.76 -19.35
CA SER A 369 2.87 2.30 -20.70
C SER A 369 1.54 1.53 -20.76
N ILE A 370 1.08 0.97 -19.63
CA ILE A 370 -0.26 0.39 -19.50
C ILE A 370 -1.19 1.30 -18.70
N TRP A 371 -0.67 1.99 -17.68
CA TRP A 371 -1.48 2.81 -16.78
C TRP A 371 -2.30 3.88 -17.50
N GLN A 372 -1.69 4.66 -18.40
CA GLN A 372 -2.39 5.73 -19.12
C GLN A 372 -3.48 5.22 -20.08
N GLU A 373 -3.42 3.97 -20.53
CA GLU A 373 -4.45 3.39 -21.39
C GLU A 373 -5.67 2.96 -20.57
N THR A 374 -5.48 2.46 -19.35
CA THR A 374 -6.54 2.03 -18.43
C THR A 374 -7.22 3.22 -17.73
N GLU A 375 -6.44 4.16 -17.20
CA GLU A 375 -6.92 5.40 -16.56
C GLU A 375 -7.84 6.19 -17.51
N HIS A 376 -7.44 6.33 -18.78
CA HIS A 376 -8.23 6.97 -19.82
C HIS A 376 -9.56 6.25 -20.10
N ARG A 377 -9.56 4.91 -20.17
CA ARG A 377 -10.79 4.12 -20.35
C ARG A 377 -11.74 4.24 -19.15
N TRP A 378 -11.19 4.36 -17.94
CA TRP A 378 -11.96 4.54 -16.72
C TRP A 378 -12.65 5.91 -16.71
N PHE A 379 -11.92 7.00 -17.00
CA PHE A 379 -12.51 8.34 -17.15
C PHE A 379 -13.53 8.43 -18.30
N ASP A 380 -13.23 7.86 -19.48
CA ASP A 380 -14.17 7.85 -20.60
C ASP A 380 -15.50 7.14 -20.25
N TYR A 381 -15.46 6.10 -19.42
CA TYR A 381 -16.66 5.40 -18.96
C TYR A 381 -17.42 6.18 -17.88
N TRP A 382 -16.72 6.72 -16.86
CA TRP A 382 -17.34 7.36 -15.69
C TRP A 382 -17.59 8.86 -15.82
N LEU A 383 -17.10 9.53 -16.85
CA LEU A 383 -17.34 10.97 -17.08
C LEU A 383 -18.13 11.23 -18.37
N TYR A 384 -17.86 10.46 -19.44
CA TYR A 384 -18.56 10.55 -20.72
C TYR A 384 -19.57 9.44 -20.98
N GLY A 385 -19.70 8.44 -20.09
CA GLY A 385 -20.62 7.33 -20.29
C GLY A 385 -20.23 6.36 -21.42
N ILE A 386 -18.98 6.40 -21.92
CA ILE A 386 -18.55 5.64 -23.11
C ILE A 386 -18.38 4.16 -22.78
N GLU A 387 -19.16 3.31 -23.42
CA GLU A 387 -19.09 1.87 -23.30
C GLU A 387 -17.86 1.30 -24.04
N ASN A 388 -16.75 1.26 -23.30
CA ASN A 388 -15.47 0.76 -23.76
C ASN A 388 -15.07 -0.62 -23.18
N GLY A 389 -15.89 -1.21 -22.31
CA GLY A 389 -15.69 -2.54 -21.71
C GLY A 389 -14.72 -2.57 -20.51
N ILE A 390 -14.37 -1.42 -19.91
CA ILE A 390 -13.49 -1.39 -18.72
C ILE A 390 -14.13 -2.05 -17.48
N VAL A 391 -15.46 -2.12 -17.43
CA VAL A 391 -16.25 -2.80 -16.39
C VAL A 391 -16.55 -4.27 -16.71
N ASP A 392 -16.21 -4.76 -17.92
CA ASP A 392 -16.27 -6.18 -18.28
C ASP A 392 -15.00 -6.94 -17.82
N GLU A 393 -13.96 -6.21 -17.40
CA GLU A 393 -12.67 -6.74 -16.97
C GLU A 393 -12.69 -7.10 -15.47
N PRO A 394 -11.84 -8.06 -15.00
CA PRO A 394 -11.76 -8.39 -13.58
C PRO A 394 -11.43 -7.17 -12.72
N ILE A 395 -11.98 -7.11 -11.51
CA ILE A 395 -11.90 -5.90 -10.66
C ILE A 395 -10.55 -5.74 -9.97
N VAL A 396 -9.67 -6.75 -9.96
CA VAL A 396 -8.29 -6.62 -9.48
C VAL A 396 -7.30 -6.99 -10.58
N ASP A 397 -6.22 -6.23 -10.70
CA ASP A 397 -5.01 -6.64 -11.41
C ASP A 397 -3.81 -6.58 -10.43
N VAL A 398 -3.09 -7.69 -10.27
CA VAL A 398 -1.91 -7.80 -9.38
C VAL A 398 -0.65 -8.04 -10.19
N GLN A 399 0.40 -7.27 -9.92
CA GLN A 399 1.73 -7.50 -10.48
C GLN A 399 2.51 -8.50 -9.61
N ARG A 400 3.07 -9.53 -10.24
CA ARG A 400 4.00 -10.48 -9.62
C ARG A 400 5.42 -9.95 -9.60
N GLU A 401 6.25 -10.63 -8.84
CA GLU A 401 7.66 -10.43 -8.56
C GLU A 401 8.51 -10.46 -9.85
N ASP A 402 8.11 -11.28 -10.84
CA ASP A 402 8.70 -11.32 -12.19
C ASP A 402 8.32 -10.11 -13.08
N GLY A 403 7.42 -9.25 -12.60
CA GLY A 403 6.88 -8.08 -13.29
C GLY A 403 5.64 -8.37 -14.14
N SER A 404 5.17 -9.60 -14.25
CA SER A 404 3.94 -9.97 -14.97
C SER A 404 2.68 -9.46 -14.24
N TRP A 405 1.59 -9.26 -15.00
CA TRP A 405 0.30 -8.81 -14.47
C TRP A 405 -0.74 -9.92 -14.59
N ASN A 406 -1.45 -10.17 -13.49
CA ASN A 406 -2.46 -11.22 -13.37
C ASN A 406 -3.80 -10.58 -12.99
N GLN A 407 -4.89 -11.01 -13.63
CA GLN A 407 -6.23 -10.45 -13.40
C GLN A 407 -7.02 -11.37 -12.47
N GLU A 408 -7.63 -10.80 -11.43
CA GLU A 408 -8.23 -11.55 -10.32
C GLU A 408 -9.65 -11.04 -9.99
N ALA A 409 -10.46 -11.93 -9.40
CA ALA A 409 -11.89 -11.70 -9.23
C ALA A 409 -12.26 -10.81 -8.02
N ASP A 410 -11.40 -10.78 -7.00
CA ASP A 410 -11.42 -9.86 -5.86
C ASP A 410 -10.01 -9.89 -5.22
N TRP A 411 -9.79 -9.07 -4.18
CA TRP A 411 -8.64 -9.19 -3.27
C TRP A 411 -9.14 -9.10 -1.81
N PRO A 412 -8.61 -9.88 -0.85
CA PRO A 412 -7.70 -11.02 -1.00
C PRO A 412 -8.17 -12.07 -2.01
N ALA A 413 -7.25 -12.90 -2.50
CA ALA A 413 -7.55 -13.92 -3.51
C ALA A 413 -8.72 -14.82 -3.09
N VAL A 414 -9.60 -15.18 -4.03
CA VAL A 414 -10.86 -15.90 -3.72
C VAL A 414 -10.60 -17.33 -3.23
N GLU A 415 -9.45 -17.89 -3.62
CA GLU A 415 -8.91 -19.19 -3.19
C GLU A 415 -8.02 -19.13 -1.94
N MET A 416 -7.96 -17.99 -1.24
CA MET A 416 -7.21 -17.84 0.01
C MET A 416 -7.87 -18.57 1.18
N GLU A 417 -7.05 -19.21 2.01
CA GLU A 417 -7.45 -19.76 3.30
C GLU A 417 -6.49 -19.28 4.41
N GLU A 418 -7.04 -18.90 5.56
CA GLU A 418 -6.27 -18.51 6.76
C GLU A 418 -5.57 -19.73 7.38
N LYS A 419 -4.25 -19.64 7.60
CA LYS A 419 -3.39 -20.72 8.10
C LYS A 419 -2.61 -20.29 9.33
N THR A 420 -2.92 -20.89 10.48
CA THR A 420 -2.19 -20.65 11.73
C THR A 420 -0.92 -21.50 11.79
N LEU A 421 0.22 -20.85 12.04
CA LEU A 421 1.52 -21.46 12.31
C LEU A 421 1.96 -21.08 13.73
N HIS A 422 2.03 -22.09 14.60
CA HIS A 422 2.49 -21.97 15.97
C HIS A 422 4.01 -21.85 16.06
N PHE A 423 4.48 -21.09 17.04
CA PHE A 423 5.91 -20.94 17.30
C PHE A 423 6.40 -22.11 18.17
N ASN A 424 7.65 -22.51 17.98
CA ASN A 424 8.23 -23.61 18.74
C ASN A 424 9.74 -23.44 18.89
N SER A 425 10.24 -23.44 20.12
CA SER A 425 11.68 -23.52 20.41
C SER A 425 11.98 -24.69 21.35
N LEU A 426 13.15 -25.29 21.14
CA LEU A 426 13.62 -26.48 21.86
C LEU A 426 14.91 -26.22 22.67
N ASN A 427 15.60 -25.10 22.39
CA ASN A 427 16.78 -24.61 23.09
C ASN A 427 16.62 -23.10 23.33
N GLU A 428 16.95 -22.60 24.52
CA GLU A 428 16.82 -21.18 24.86
C GLU A 428 17.74 -20.30 23.99
N GLY A 429 17.17 -19.56 23.03
CA GLY A 429 17.84 -18.49 22.29
C GLY A 429 18.61 -18.91 21.05
N ASP A 430 18.50 -20.17 20.60
CA ASP A 430 19.00 -20.62 19.28
C ASP A 430 18.07 -20.18 18.12
N GLY A 431 16.84 -19.76 18.43
CA GLY A 431 15.75 -19.63 17.47
C GLY A 431 14.91 -20.91 17.39
N GLY A 432 13.87 -20.89 16.55
CA GLY A 432 12.86 -21.93 16.52
C GLY A 432 12.20 -22.17 15.17
N THR A 433 11.11 -22.94 15.20
CA THR A 433 10.35 -23.36 14.02
C THR A 433 8.92 -22.83 14.04
N LEU A 434 8.35 -22.65 12.86
CA LEU A 434 6.92 -22.44 12.61
C LEU A 434 6.30 -23.78 12.20
N ARG A 435 5.20 -24.18 12.84
CA ARG A 435 4.53 -25.46 12.61
C ARG A 435 3.01 -25.33 12.64
N VAL A 436 2.29 -26.19 11.92
CA VAL A 436 0.82 -26.26 12.00
C VAL A 436 0.34 -26.78 13.37
N GLU A 437 1.13 -27.66 14.01
CA GLU A 437 0.82 -28.20 15.34
C GLU A 437 1.54 -27.42 16.46
N ALA A 438 0.80 -27.04 17.51
CA ALA A 438 1.32 -26.32 18.66
C ALA A 438 2.14 -27.22 19.60
N ASN A 439 3.33 -26.77 20.03
CA ASN A 439 4.15 -27.49 21.00
C ASN A 439 4.05 -26.90 22.42
N ALA A 440 3.22 -27.51 23.26
CA ALA A 440 3.08 -27.10 24.66
C ALA A 440 4.33 -27.37 25.54
N ASP A 441 5.28 -28.18 25.08
CA ASP A 441 6.57 -28.43 25.74
C ASP A 441 7.70 -27.52 25.20
N ALA A 442 7.38 -26.49 24.41
CA ALA A 442 8.36 -25.52 23.91
C ALA A 442 9.00 -24.70 25.04
N VAL A 443 10.29 -24.39 24.89
CA VAL A 443 11.08 -23.63 25.87
C VAL A 443 10.79 -22.12 25.72
N ASN A 444 10.59 -21.42 26.84
CA ASN A 444 10.50 -19.95 26.84
C ASN A 444 11.83 -19.33 26.40
N GLU A 445 11.79 -18.26 25.62
CA GLU A 445 12.99 -17.61 25.08
C GLU A 445 13.06 -16.14 25.46
N MET A 446 14.28 -15.61 25.58
CA MET A 446 14.52 -14.23 26.02
C MET A 446 15.41 -13.47 25.03
N PHE A 447 15.03 -12.22 24.75
CA PHE A 447 15.89 -11.25 24.06
C PHE A 447 15.85 -9.88 24.77
N THR A 448 16.73 -8.97 24.38
CA THR A 448 16.85 -7.63 24.95
C THR A 448 16.87 -6.57 23.85
N ASP A 449 15.99 -5.58 23.94
CA ASP A 449 15.86 -4.53 22.93
C ASP A 449 17.11 -3.66 22.78
N ASN A 450 17.39 -3.27 21.54
CA ASN A 450 18.49 -2.39 21.17
C ASN A 450 18.15 -1.59 19.89
N PRO A 451 17.40 -0.46 20.01
CA PRO A 451 16.91 0.33 18.87
C PRO A 451 17.98 1.03 18.02
N ALA A 452 19.27 0.82 18.32
CA ALA A 452 20.37 1.22 17.45
C ALA A 452 20.69 0.19 16.35
N ILE A 453 20.16 -1.03 16.43
CA ILE A 453 20.29 -2.08 15.40
C ILE A 453 19.08 -2.00 14.47
N ARG A 454 19.32 -2.13 13.17
CA ARG A 454 18.27 -2.03 12.14
C ARG A 454 17.56 -3.35 11.88
N ALA A 455 16.30 -3.26 11.45
CA ALA A 455 15.51 -4.44 11.10
C ALA A 455 16.21 -5.30 10.03
N ASN A 456 16.85 -4.65 9.04
CA ASN A 456 17.60 -5.36 7.99
C ASN A 456 18.85 -6.11 8.49
N GLN A 457 19.38 -5.79 9.68
CA GLN A 457 20.46 -6.54 10.34
C GLN A 457 19.90 -7.63 11.27
N LEU A 458 18.71 -7.39 11.84
CA LEU A 458 18.02 -8.35 12.70
C LEU A 458 17.40 -9.51 11.90
N VAL A 459 17.36 -9.47 10.57
CA VAL A 459 16.98 -10.62 9.72
C VAL A 459 18.16 -11.45 9.17
N GLU A 460 19.41 -10.98 9.27
CA GLU A 460 20.59 -11.71 8.79
C GLU A 460 20.86 -12.99 9.62
N ASP A 461 21.26 -14.08 8.96
CA ASP A 461 21.60 -15.38 9.58
C ASP A 461 20.55 -15.88 10.62
N PRO A 462 19.30 -16.20 10.23
CA PRO A 462 18.19 -16.48 11.17
C PRO A 462 18.43 -17.71 12.06
N GLN A 463 19.24 -18.66 11.58
CA GLN A 463 19.65 -19.89 12.29
C GLN A 463 20.73 -19.63 13.37
N LEU A 464 21.16 -18.39 13.57
CA LEU A 464 22.16 -18.01 14.58
C LEU A 464 21.53 -17.22 15.73
N SER A 465 21.84 -17.67 16.94
CA SER A 465 21.51 -17.01 18.21
C SER A 465 21.94 -15.53 18.19
N ASN A 466 21.00 -14.64 18.51
CA ASN A 466 21.21 -13.19 18.54
C ASN A 466 20.41 -12.60 19.71
N PRO A 467 21.06 -11.91 20.67
CA PRO A 467 20.41 -11.44 21.91
C PRO A 467 19.40 -10.28 21.72
N HIS A 468 19.16 -9.84 20.48
CA HIS A 468 18.31 -8.68 20.14
C HIS A 468 17.08 -9.04 19.30
N ARG A 469 16.78 -10.32 19.10
CA ARG A 469 15.61 -10.83 18.36
C ARG A 469 15.23 -12.23 18.85
N LEU A 470 14.10 -12.74 18.36
CA LEU A 470 13.85 -14.18 18.23
C LEU A 470 13.45 -14.50 16.79
N SER A 471 13.84 -15.67 16.28
CA SER A 471 13.67 -16.09 14.89
C SER A 471 12.91 -17.41 14.81
N TYR A 472 11.80 -17.46 14.08
CA TYR A 472 11.03 -18.69 13.85
C TYR A 472 10.87 -18.94 12.34
N LEU A 473 11.29 -20.10 11.84
CA LEU A 473 11.23 -20.44 10.41
C LEU A 473 10.32 -21.64 10.12
N SER A 474 9.60 -21.60 9.01
CA SER A 474 8.95 -22.79 8.43
C SER A 474 10.00 -23.82 7.98
N PRO A 475 9.61 -25.07 7.68
CA PRO A 475 10.36 -25.91 6.74
C PRO A 475 10.62 -25.18 5.41
N ALA A 476 11.61 -25.63 4.65
CA ALA A 476 11.73 -25.23 3.25
C ALA A 476 10.44 -25.60 2.51
N LEU A 477 9.87 -24.65 1.77
CA LEU A 477 8.68 -24.87 0.96
C LEU A 477 8.97 -25.92 -0.12
N SER A 478 7.93 -26.66 -0.51
CA SER A 478 8.05 -27.74 -1.51
C SER A 478 7.24 -27.53 -2.79
N GLU A 479 6.47 -26.44 -2.86
CA GLU A 479 5.90 -25.79 -4.03
C GLU A 479 5.79 -24.28 -3.72
N ASP A 480 5.54 -23.43 -4.73
CA ASP A 480 5.32 -21.99 -4.53
C ASP A 480 4.09 -21.73 -3.62
N VAL A 481 4.20 -20.76 -2.72
CA VAL A 481 3.14 -20.39 -1.76
C VAL A 481 2.88 -18.89 -1.83
N ARG A 482 1.63 -18.49 -2.10
CA ARG A 482 1.25 -17.08 -2.18
C ARG A 482 0.59 -16.61 -0.88
N LEU A 483 1.12 -15.56 -0.29
CA LEU A 483 0.41 -14.71 0.68
C LEU A 483 -0.51 -13.75 -0.09
N SER A 484 -1.76 -13.60 0.34
CA SER A 484 -2.70 -12.61 -0.20
C SER A 484 -3.62 -12.14 0.93
N GLY A 485 -3.38 -10.93 1.45
CA GLY A 485 -4.15 -10.36 2.57
C GLY A 485 -3.29 -9.92 3.75
N THR A 486 -3.93 -9.85 4.93
CA THR A 486 -3.37 -9.32 6.18
C THR A 486 -2.84 -10.43 7.12
N PRO A 487 -1.52 -10.56 7.34
CA PRO A 487 -0.98 -11.45 8.37
C PRO A 487 -1.37 -10.98 9.78
N LYS A 488 -1.61 -11.91 10.71
CA LYS A 488 -2.04 -11.60 12.09
C LYS A 488 -1.17 -12.34 13.09
N ILE A 489 -0.71 -11.67 14.15
CA ILE A 489 0.24 -12.21 15.12
C ILE A 489 -0.42 -12.24 16.51
N SER A 490 -0.26 -13.37 17.22
CA SER A 490 -0.68 -13.57 18.61
C SER A 490 0.52 -14.06 19.42
N LEU A 491 1.11 -13.16 20.22
CA LEU A 491 2.32 -13.40 20.98
C LEU A 491 2.01 -13.48 22.48
N GLU A 492 2.24 -14.63 23.12
CA GLU A 492 2.23 -14.73 24.58
C GLU A 492 3.62 -14.40 25.14
N ALA A 493 3.74 -13.29 25.86
CA ALA A 493 5.02 -12.77 26.34
C ALA A 493 4.92 -12.01 27.66
N SER A 494 6.06 -11.84 28.33
CA SER A 494 6.24 -10.94 29.47
C SER A 494 7.40 -9.98 29.21
N ILE A 495 7.32 -8.77 29.73
CA ILE A 495 8.30 -7.69 29.49
C ILE A 495 8.78 -7.13 30.84
N ASP A 496 10.06 -6.78 30.97
CA ASP A 496 10.65 -6.30 32.23
C ASP A 496 10.37 -4.81 32.55
N ARG A 497 9.63 -4.13 31.66
CA ARG A 497 9.22 -2.71 31.73
C ARG A 497 7.69 -2.55 31.67
N PRO A 498 7.15 -1.39 32.13
CA PRO A 498 5.71 -1.10 32.06
C PRO A 498 5.22 -0.66 30.66
N VAL A 499 6.14 -0.42 29.73
CA VAL A 499 5.93 0.00 28.33
C VAL A 499 7.10 -0.52 27.49
N ALA A 500 6.86 -0.83 26.21
CA ALA A 500 7.87 -1.23 25.23
C ALA A 500 7.30 -1.03 23.81
N ASN A 501 8.13 -1.21 22.77
CA ASN A 501 7.63 -1.52 21.44
C ASN A 501 7.51 -3.05 21.30
N LEU A 502 6.53 -3.54 20.54
CA LEU A 502 6.52 -4.89 19.96
C LEU A 502 6.48 -4.78 18.43
N THR A 503 7.32 -5.58 17.75
CA THR A 503 7.35 -5.65 16.29
C THR A 503 7.49 -7.09 15.83
N ALA A 504 6.65 -7.50 14.88
CA ALA A 504 6.84 -8.71 14.09
C ALA A 504 7.30 -8.34 12.68
N LEU A 505 8.30 -9.05 12.16
CA LEU A 505 8.73 -9.00 10.75
C LEU A 505 8.40 -10.34 10.09
N LEU A 506 7.72 -10.31 8.95
CA LEU A 506 7.50 -11.47 8.09
C LEU A 506 8.53 -11.43 6.96
N VAL A 507 9.30 -12.51 6.81
CA VAL A 507 10.53 -12.53 6.01
C VAL A 507 10.52 -13.71 5.05
N ASN A 508 10.87 -13.45 3.80
CA ASN A 508 11.15 -14.44 2.76
C ASN A 508 12.64 -14.79 2.82
N TYR A 509 12.96 -16.06 3.09
CA TYR A 509 14.33 -16.55 3.19
C TYR A 509 14.70 -17.47 2.02
N SER A 510 15.79 -17.14 1.34
CA SER A 510 16.38 -17.94 0.25
C SER A 510 17.81 -18.32 0.66
N GLY A 511 17.93 -19.43 1.39
CA GLY A 511 19.16 -19.75 2.13
C GLY A 511 19.50 -18.63 3.13
N SER A 512 20.69 -18.04 3.01
CA SER A 512 21.11 -16.90 3.84
C SER A 512 20.62 -15.52 3.36
N ASN A 513 19.92 -15.43 2.23
CA ASN A 513 19.32 -14.18 1.77
C ASN A 513 17.98 -13.93 2.46
N ALA A 514 17.74 -12.70 2.91
CA ALA A 514 16.58 -12.32 3.73
C ALA A 514 15.88 -11.08 3.16
N GLU A 515 14.57 -11.17 2.95
CA GLU A 515 13.74 -10.08 2.42
C GLU A 515 12.52 -9.84 3.32
N ILE A 516 12.38 -8.64 3.88
CA ILE A 516 11.25 -8.30 4.77
C ILE A 516 10.01 -8.01 3.91
N ILE A 517 9.08 -8.96 3.89
CA ILE A 517 7.83 -8.90 3.12
C ILE A 517 6.77 -8.07 3.84
N SER A 518 6.58 -8.29 5.15
CA SER A 518 5.61 -7.55 5.96
C SER A 518 6.19 -7.19 7.34
N ARG A 519 5.57 -6.20 7.99
CA ARG A 519 5.88 -5.70 9.33
C ARG A 519 4.58 -5.42 10.05
N GLY A 520 4.53 -5.61 11.36
CA GLY A 520 3.42 -5.15 12.19
C GLY A 520 3.94 -4.72 13.55
N TRP A 521 3.42 -3.60 14.06
CA TRP A 521 3.89 -2.95 15.28
C TRP A 521 2.73 -2.78 16.29
N MET A 522 3.04 -2.79 17.59
CA MET A 522 2.09 -2.57 18.68
C MET A 522 2.76 -1.98 19.92
N ASP A 523 2.02 -1.15 20.69
CA ASP A 523 2.34 -0.89 22.11
C ASP A 523 1.61 -1.92 23.01
N PRO A 524 2.32 -2.71 23.84
CA PRO A 524 1.76 -3.57 24.90
C PRO A 524 0.68 -2.94 25.81
N GLN A 525 0.70 -1.61 25.96
CA GLN A 525 -0.30 -0.85 26.70
C GLN A 525 -1.70 -0.98 26.06
N ASN A 526 -1.76 -1.09 24.73
CA ASN A 526 -2.99 -1.10 23.93
C ASN A 526 -3.59 -2.50 23.70
N ARG A 527 -3.05 -3.55 24.30
CA ARG A 527 -3.53 -4.95 24.21
C ARG A 527 -5.04 -5.16 24.45
N ASN A 528 -5.70 -4.19 25.12
CA ASN A 528 -7.12 -4.21 25.45
C ASN A 528 -7.95 -3.20 24.63
N SER A 529 -7.31 -2.20 24.00
CA SER A 529 -7.96 -1.12 23.23
C SER A 529 -6.91 -0.24 22.55
N VAL A 530 -7.11 0.08 21.26
CA VAL A 530 -6.33 1.12 20.57
C VAL A 530 -6.65 2.54 21.06
N GLN A 531 -7.74 2.74 21.81
CA GLN A 531 -8.19 4.05 22.32
C GLN A 531 -7.81 4.32 23.79
N GLN A 532 -7.15 3.37 24.46
CA GLN A 532 -6.76 3.52 25.86
C GLN A 532 -5.56 2.65 26.23
N SER A 533 -4.41 3.29 26.36
CA SER A 533 -3.20 2.73 26.96
C SER A 533 -3.43 2.29 28.42
N GLU A 534 -3.12 1.01 28.72
CA GLU A 534 -3.11 0.44 30.07
C GLU A 534 -1.75 -0.17 30.40
N ALA A 535 -0.87 0.58 31.07
CA ALA A 535 0.49 0.16 31.46
C ALA A 535 0.58 -1.30 31.97
N ILE A 536 1.47 -2.11 31.37
CA ILE A 536 1.66 -3.52 31.76
C ILE A 536 2.42 -3.64 33.09
N VAL A 537 2.22 -4.77 33.79
CA VAL A 537 2.96 -5.07 35.02
C VAL A 537 4.25 -5.81 34.66
N PRO A 538 5.45 -5.28 35.02
CA PRO A 538 6.72 -5.93 34.70
C PRO A 538 6.82 -7.38 35.15
N GLY A 539 7.22 -8.27 34.24
CA GLY A 539 7.37 -9.71 34.49
C GLY A 539 6.04 -10.48 34.63
N VAL A 540 4.90 -9.88 34.30
CA VAL A 540 3.62 -10.59 34.11
C VAL A 540 3.47 -10.95 32.63
N THR A 541 3.01 -12.17 32.36
CA THR A 541 2.70 -12.64 31.01
C THR A 541 1.33 -12.13 30.56
N TYR A 542 1.27 -11.68 29.31
CA TYR A 542 0.05 -11.30 28.60
C TYR A 542 0.07 -11.91 27.19
N THR A 543 -1.11 -12.06 26.59
CA THR A 543 -1.24 -12.22 25.14
C THR A 543 -1.30 -10.83 24.50
N PHE A 544 -0.55 -10.64 23.42
CA PHE A 544 -0.56 -9.45 22.59
C PHE A 544 -0.97 -9.86 21.18
N GLU A 545 -2.01 -9.25 20.63
CA GLU A 545 -2.57 -9.59 19.33
C GLU A 545 -2.61 -8.33 18.45
N TRP A 546 -2.04 -8.40 17.24
CA TRP A 546 -2.06 -7.30 16.29
C TRP A 546 -2.00 -7.78 14.83
N GLU A 547 -2.38 -6.90 13.90
CA GLU A 547 -2.29 -7.15 12.47
C GLU A 547 -0.99 -6.58 11.88
N MET A 548 -0.50 -7.20 10.81
CA MET A 548 0.68 -6.79 10.05
C MET A 548 0.28 -6.20 8.71
N GLU A 549 1.16 -5.39 8.12
CA GLU A 549 0.96 -4.77 6.81
C GLU A 549 0.52 -5.79 5.74
N PRO A 550 -0.67 -5.62 5.13
CA PRO A 550 -1.19 -6.55 4.15
C PRO A 550 -0.34 -6.63 2.88
N LYS A 551 -0.18 -7.82 2.31
CA LYS A 551 0.64 -8.03 1.11
C LYS A 551 -0.01 -8.99 0.14
N ASP A 552 0.51 -8.97 -1.08
CA ASP A 552 0.32 -10.01 -2.07
C ASP A 552 1.72 -10.40 -2.56
N HIS A 553 2.19 -11.60 -2.19
CA HIS A 553 3.60 -12.00 -2.34
C HIS A 553 3.72 -13.51 -2.56
N VAL A 554 4.58 -13.93 -3.49
CA VAL A 554 4.91 -15.35 -3.72
C VAL A 554 6.24 -15.73 -3.05
N PHE A 555 6.18 -16.67 -2.11
CA PHE A 555 7.36 -17.40 -1.63
C PHE A 555 7.62 -18.57 -2.59
N GLU A 556 8.81 -18.61 -3.21
CA GLU A 556 9.17 -19.63 -4.21
C GLU A 556 9.46 -21.02 -3.59
N ASP A 557 9.36 -22.08 -4.40
CA ASP A 557 9.85 -23.44 -4.05
C ASP A 557 11.26 -23.41 -3.42
N GLY A 558 11.43 -24.13 -2.31
CA GLY A 558 12.68 -24.19 -1.54
C GLY A 558 12.98 -22.99 -0.63
N HIS A 559 12.21 -21.90 -0.67
CA HIS A 559 12.34 -20.78 0.28
C HIS A 559 11.80 -21.15 1.68
N GLN A 560 11.99 -20.30 2.68
CA GLN A 560 11.36 -20.42 4.00
C GLN A 560 10.58 -19.15 4.35
N ILE A 561 9.41 -19.33 4.97
CA ILE A 561 8.67 -18.26 5.63
C ILE A 561 9.28 -18.09 7.02
N GLY A 562 9.77 -16.90 7.33
CA GLY A 562 10.31 -16.55 8.64
C GLY A 562 9.49 -15.49 9.36
N VAL A 563 9.29 -15.66 10.67
CA VAL A 563 8.78 -14.61 11.56
C VAL A 563 9.87 -14.24 12.55
N ILE A 564 10.28 -12.97 12.52
CA ILE A 564 11.29 -12.43 13.42
C ILE A 564 10.61 -11.48 14.40
N ILE A 565 10.69 -11.80 15.69
CA ILE A 565 10.15 -10.97 16.77
C ILE A 565 11.27 -10.06 17.28
N ILE A 566 11.03 -8.76 17.25
CA ILE A 566 11.89 -7.72 17.82
C ILE A 566 11.02 -6.79 18.68
N ALA A 567 11.64 -5.88 19.43
CA ALA A 567 10.91 -4.86 20.17
C ALA A 567 10.82 -3.59 19.32
N SER A 568 11.89 -2.79 19.30
CA SER A 568 11.94 -1.54 18.54
C SER A 568 12.39 -1.75 17.09
N ASP A 569 11.71 -1.08 16.16
CA ASP A 569 12.07 -1.05 14.74
C ASP A 569 12.72 0.30 14.43
N HIS A 570 14.05 0.33 14.36
CA HIS A 570 14.84 1.55 14.19
C HIS A 570 14.36 2.45 13.04
N GLU A 571 13.85 1.86 11.96
CA GLU A 571 13.36 2.58 10.79
C GLU A 571 11.96 3.21 10.97
N TYR A 572 11.15 2.78 11.96
CA TYR A 572 9.72 3.14 12.07
C TYR A 572 9.24 3.56 13.48
N THR A 573 9.67 2.90 14.56
CA THR A 573 9.16 3.19 15.93
C THR A 573 9.97 4.28 16.63
N LEU A 574 9.46 4.76 17.77
CA LEU A 574 10.29 5.43 18.78
C LEU A 574 11.43 4.50 19.27
N ARG A 575 12.53 5.08 19.75
CA ARG A 575 13.78 4.38 20.06
C ARG A 575 14.20 4.59 21.53
N PRO A 576 13.69 3.78 22.47
CA PRO A 576 13.99 3.89 23.89
C PRO A 576 15.46 3.62 24.26
N LEU A 577 15.79 3.78 25.54
CA LEU A 577 17.08 3.31 26.04
C LEU A 577 17.16 1.77 25.97
N ALA A 578 18.11 1.27 25.19
CA ALA A 578 18.39 -0.17 25.05
C ALA A 578 18.51 -0.89 26.40
N GLY A 579 17.96 -2.11 26.49
CA GLY A 579 17.91 -2.87 27.74
C GLY A 579 16.52 -3.22 28.27
N THR A 580 15.46 -3.09 27.47
CA THR A 580 14.14 -3.70 27.76
C THR A 580 14.23 -5.21 27.50
N GLY A 581 13.97 -6.02 28.52
CA GLY A 581 13.98 -7.48 28.42
C GLY A 581 12.60 -8.04 28.07
N LEU A 582 12.53 -8.94 27.09
CA LEU A 582 11.30 -9.63 26.68
C LEU A 582 11.49 -11.14 26.82
N THR A 583 10.51 -11.82 27.40
CA THR A 583 10.45 -13.29 27.47
C THR A 583 9.19 -13.78 26.76
N VAL A 584 9.38 -14.47 25.63
CA VAL A 584 8.31 -15.05 24.80
C VAL A 584 8.03 -16.48 25.25
N ILE A 585 6.78 -16.93 25.06
CA ILE A 585 6.32 -18.30 25.27
C ILE A 585 5.93 -18.88 23.90
N PRO A 586 6.87 -19.54 23.16
CA PRO A 586 6.62 -19.97 21.79
C PRO A 586 5.42 -20.92 21.69
N GLY A 587 5.32 -21.89 22.61
CA GLY A 587 4.25 -22.91 22.61
C GLY A 587 2.81 -22.40 22.80
N ALA A 588 2.63 -21.12 23.13
CA ALA A 588 1.34 -20.43 23.16
C ALA A 588 1.22 -19.30 22.12
N SER A 589 2.30 -19.01 21.39
CA SER A 589 2.37 -17.96 20.37
C SER A 589 2.15 -18.53 18.97
N ASN A 590 1.61 -17.72 18.05
CA ASN A 590 1.34 -18.10 16.68
C ASN A 590 1.28 -16.87 15.75
N ILE A 591 1.50 -17.12 14.46
CA ILE A 591 1.09 -16.23 13.38
C ILE A 591 -0.04 -16.91 12.60
N THR A 592 -1.00 -16.15 12.08
CA THR A 592 -1.98 -16.60 11.10
C THR A 592 -1.74 -15.87 9.79
N LEU A 593 -1.64 -16.64 8.70
CA LEU A 593 -1.28 -16.18 7.37
C LEU A 593 -2.41 -16.47 6.38
N PRO A 594 -2.89 -15.49 5.62
CA PRO A 594 -3.86 -15.71 4.55
C PRO A 594 -3.13 -16.24 3.30
N LEU A 595 -3.14 -17.57 3.11
CA LEU A 595 -2.32 -18.27 2.12
C LEU A 595 -3.15 -18.88 0.97
N VAL A 596 -2.52 -18.97 -0.19
CA VAL A 596 -2.96 -19.70 -1.38
C VAL A 596 -1.88 -20.74 -1.73
N GLY A 597 -2.24 -22.02 -1.69
CA GLY A 597 -1.38 -23.17 -1.96
C GLY A 597 -1.95 -24.46 -1.35
N ASP A 598 -1.25 -25.59 -1.53
CA ASP A 598 -1.59 -26.84 -0.82
C ASP A 598 -1.02 -26.79 0.61
N GLU A 599 -1.81 -27.20 1.62
CA GLU A 599 -1.35 -27.22 3.02
C GLU A 599 -0.07 -28.02 3.23
N ASN A 600 0.18 -29.04 2.40
CA ASN A 600 1.39 -29.84 2.48
C ASN A 600 2.65 -29.01 2.17
N SER A 601 2.56 -27.96 1.33
CA SER A 601 3.71 -27.23 0.79
C SER A 601 4.55 -26.50 1.85
N TRP A 602 3.94 -26.10 2.96
CA TRP A 602 4.60 -25.48 4.14
C TRP A 602 4.69 -26.40 5.37
N THR A 603 4.31 -27.68 5.25
CA THR A 603 4.53 -28.69 6.29
C THR A 603 5.88 -29.39 6.11
N ILE A 604 6.31 -30.14 7.13
CA ILE A 604 7.52 -30.96 6.99
C ILE A 604 7.23 -32.18 6.10
N SER A 605 8.13 -32.46 5.16
CA SER A 605 8.06 -33.62 4.27
C SER A 605 9.46 -34.21 4.09
N SER A 606 9.55 -35.44 3.58
CA SER A 606 10.86 -36.00 3.26
C SER A 606 11.55 -35.31 2.07
N ASP A 607 10.82 -34.54 1.26
CA ASP A 607 11.37 -33.72 0.19
C ASP A 607 11.86 -32.35 0.72
N SER A 608 11.17 -31.67 1.65
CA SER A 608 11.72 -30.47 2.31
C SER A 608 12.93 -30.78 3.22
N LEU A 609 12.95 -31.96 3.86
CA LEU A 609 14.17 -32.51 4.49
C LEU A 609 15.34 -32.72 3.50
N GLN A 610 15.07 -33.11 2.25
CA GLN A 610 16.12 -33.26 1.23
C GLN A 610 16.70 -31.90 0.81
N SER A 611 15.87 -30.88 0.67
CA SER A 611 16.29 -29.49 0.41
C SER A 611 17.16 -28.96 1.54
N HIS A 612 16.77 -29.16 2.80
CA HIS A 612 17.55 -28.67 3.95
C HIS A 612 18.90 -29.41 4.12
N ILE A 613 18.97 -30.70 3.80
CA ILE A 613 20.26 -31.42 3.70
C ILE A 613 21.16 -30.83 2.60
N GLN A 614 20.58 -30.38 1.49
CA GLN A 614 21.34 -29.77 0.40
C GLN A 614 21.87 -28.38 0.81
N GLN A 615 21.04 -27.54 1.45
CA GLN A 615 21.48 -26.28 2.05
C GLN A 615 22.65 -26.48 3.02
N PHE A 616 22.51 -27.38 4.00
CA PHE A 616 23.61 -27.68 4.93
C PHE A 616 24.86 -28.25 4.24
N ALA A 617 24.73 -28.89 3.07
CA ALA A 617 25.87 -29.33 2.26
C ALA A 617 26.59 -28.16 1.57
N ASP A 618 25.85 -27.18 1.07
CA ASP A 618 26.39 -25.99 0.40
C ASP A 618 26.97 -24.97 1.41
N GLU A 619 26.44 -24.93 2.64
CA GLU A 619 27.01 -24.26 3.81
C GLU A 619 28.26 -24.96 4.38
N GLY A 620 28.54 -26.20 3.96
CA GLY A 620 29.72 -26.97 4.36
C GLY A 620 29.61 -27.68 5.71
N ALA A 621 28.39 -27.92 6.22
CA ALA A 621 28.14 -28.60 7.48
C ALA A 621 28.41 -30.13 7.45
N PHE A 622 28.89 -30.69 6.34
CA PHE A 622 29.21 -32.11 6.17
C PHE A 622 30.66 -32.31 5.69
N GLU A 623 31.39 -33.25 6.31
CA GLU A 623 32.79 -33.56 5.95
C GLU A 623 32.96 -34.07 4.51
N ASN A 624 31.93 -34.68 3.90
CA ASN A 624 31.98 -35.13 2.50
C ASN A 624 30.61 -35.46 1.87
N GLU A 625 30.54 -35.38 0.53
CA GLU A 625 29.36 -35.71 -0.31
C GLU A 625 28.68 -37.06 0.00
N LYS A 626 29.40 -38.05 0.54
CA LYS A 626 28.80 -39.37 0.81
C LYS A 626 27.87 -39.35 2.02
N THR A 627 28.10 -38.44 2.98
CA THR A 627 27.22 -38.23 4.14
C THR A 627 25.90 -37.65 3.64
N VAL A 628 25.97 -36.52 2.92
CA VAL A 628 24.84 -35.84 2.24
C VAL A 628 24.02 -36.85 1.42
N ARG A 629 24.70 -37.60 0.55
CA ARG A 629 24.08 -38.59 -0.33
C ARG A 629 23.48 -39.79 0.41
N ALA A 630 24.01 -40.18 1.57
CA ALA A 630 23.44 -41.26 2.37
C ALA A 630 22.09 -40.86 2.96
N LEU A 631 21.99 -39.63 3.48
CA LEU A 631 20.75 -39.05 4.01
C LEU A 631 19.72 -38.84 2.90
N GLN A 632 20.08 -38.20 1.79
CA GLN A 632 19.20 -38.03 0.62
C GLN A 632 18.67 -39.37 0.07
N LEU A 633 19.53 -40.39 -0.10
CA LEU A 633 19.10 -41.71 -0.57
C LEU A 633 18.10 -42.41 0.37
N HIS A 634 18.13 -42.07 1.66
CA HIS A 634 17.20 -42.62 2.64
C HIS A 634 15.83 -41.93 2.54
N LEU A 635 15.80 -40.60 2.39
CA LEU A 635 14.56 -39.81 2.22
C LEU A 635 13.86 -40.07 0.87
N ILE A 636 14.59 -40.34 -0.21
CA ILE A 636 14.02 -40.79 -1.50
C ILE A 636 13.17 -42.08 -1.36
N ALA A 637 13.41 -42.89 -0.32
CA ALA A 637 12.55 -44.04 -0.03
C ALA A 637 11.24 -43.66 0.69
N ILE A 638 11.21 -42.50 1.35
CA ILE A 638 10.14 -41.99 2.20
C ILE A 638 9.17 -41.10 1.42
N SER A 639 9.65 -40.26 0.48
CA SER A 639 8.80 -39.53 -0.49
C SER A 639 7.91 -40.48 -1.30
N ARG A 640 8.43 -41.67 -1.59
CA ARG A 640 7.69 -42.79 -2.20
C ARG A 640 6.64 -43.44 -1.29
N TYR A 641 6.66 -43.20 0.01
CA TYR A 641 5.67 -43.66 0.97
C TYR A 641 4.68 -42.57 1.36
N GLU A 642 5.09 -41.30 1.38
CA GLU A 642 4.24 -40.11 1.51
C GLU A 642 3.25 -40.06 0.34
N SER A 643 3.76 -40.15 -0.90
CA SER A 643 2.97 -40.34 -2.13
C SER A 643 2.18 -41.67 -2.22
N GLN A 644 2.29 -42.54 -1.21
CA GLN A 644 1.46 -43.75 -1.01
C GLN A 644 0.62 -43.68 0.29
N GLN A 645 0.56 -42.53 0.97
CA GLN A 645 -0.08 -42.31 2.28
C GLN A 645 0.18 -43.47 3.26
N SER A 646 1.43 -43.90 3.36
CA SER A 646 1.84 -45.14 4.02
C SER A 646 2.49 -44.91 5.39
N SER A 647 1.79 -44.24 6.30
CA SER A 647 2.19 -43.91 7.69
C SER A 647 3.13 -44.91 8.36
N GLU A 648 2.71 -46.19 8.51
CA GLU A 648 3.50 -47.24 9.18
C GLU A 648 4.90 -47.45 8.54
N LYS A 649 5.04 -47.21 7.23
CA LYS A 649 6.34 -47.29 6.54
C LYS A 649 7.16 -46.02 6.75
N ILE A 650 6.52 -44.85 6.78
CA ILE A 650 7.17 -43.54 6.93
C ILE A 650 7.82 -43.46 8.31
N VAL A 651 7.03 -43.59 9.38
CA VAL A 651 7.49 -43.60 10.77
C VAL A 651 8.64 -44.59 10.96
N ARG A 652 8.46 -45.83 10.51
CA ARG A 652 9.48 -46.89 10.62
C ARG A 652 10.75 -46.64 9.80
N HIS A 653 10.67 -45.92 8.68
CA HIS A 653 11.86 -45.54 7.93
C HIS A 653 12.52 -44.30 8.53
N MET A 654 11.78 -43.37 9.13
CA MET A 654 12.33 -42.24 9.86
C MET A 654 13.09 -42.68 11.12
N ASP A 655 12.67 -43.73 11.84
CA ASP A 655 13.52 -44.39 12.86
C ASP A 655 14.93 -44.70 12.31
N GLY A 656 15.02 -45.20 11.07
CA GLY A 656 16.28 -45.50 10.40
C GLY A 656 17.07 -44.27 9.97
N PHE A 657 16.39 -43.14 9.70
CA PHE A 657 17.01 -41.85 9.39
C PHE A 657 17.64 -41.24 10.64
N GLN A 658 16.92 -41.26 11.77
CA GLN A 658 17.41 -40.79 13.06
C GLN A 658 18.70 -41.51 13.49
N HIS A 659 18.72 -42.84 13.40
CA HIS A 659 19.93 -43.63 13.69
C HIS A 659 21.10 -43.31 12.72
N LEU A 660 20.81 -42.91 11.47
CA LEU A 660 21.83 -42.52 10.49
C LEU A 660 22.42 -41.14 10.81
N LEU A 661 21.58 -40.17 11.21
CA LEU A 661 22.02 -38.86 11.72
C LEU A 661 22.93 -39.02 12.94
N THR A 662 22.51 -39.79 13.96
CA THR A 662 23.33 -40.00 15.17
C THR A 662 24.64 -40.69 14.83
N HIS A 663 24.64 -41.68 13.93
CA HIS A 663 25.87 -42.31 13.46
C HIS A 663 26.82 -41.31 12.75
N HIS A 664 26.29 -40.35 12.00
CA HIS A 664 27.10 -39.31 11.36
C HIS A 664 27.69 -38.32 12.37
N LEU A 665 26.94 -37.90 13.41
CA LEU A 665 27.49 -37.07 14.48
C LEU A 665 28.58 -37.80 15.28
N GLU A 666 28.33 -39.06 15.67
CA GLU A 666 29.30 -39.91 16.40
C GLU A 666 30.64 -40.15 15.68
N ASN A 667 30.74 -39.77 14.40
CA ASN A 667 31.92 -40.00 13.55
C ASN A 667 32.46 -38.70 12.92
N ASP A 668 32.09 -37.53 13.46
CA ASP A 668 32.52 -36.20 12.99
C ASP A 668 32.18 -35.92 11.50
N LEU A 669 31.07 -36.48 10.99
CA LEU A 669 30.69 -36.40 9.56
C LEU A 669 29.68 -35.30 9.22
N ILE A 670 29.07 -34.69 10.24
CA ILE A 670 28.04 -33.64 10.20
C ILE A 670 28.27 -32.69 11.38
N SER A 671 27.91 -31.41 11.25
CA SER A 671 27.94 -30.46 12.37
C SER A 671 26.85 -30.77 13.42
N GLU A 672 27.06 -30.32 14.65
CA GLU A 672 26.09 -30.47 15.76
C GLU A 672 24.77 -29.75 15.44
N GLN A 673 24.83 -28.54 14.87
CA GLN A 673 23.69 -27.76 14.39
C GLN A 673 22.88 -28.51 13.31
N ALA A 674 23.53 -28.98 12.24
CA ALA A 674 22.84 -29.67 11.15
C ALA A 674 22.31 -31.05 11.60
N TYR A 675 22.97 -31.70 12.56
CA TYR A 675 22.46 -32.90 13.21
C TYR A 675 21.15 -32.62 13.95
N ASP A 676 21.14 -31.64 14.87
CA ASP A 676 19.96 -31.42 15.72
C ASP A 676 18.78 -30.90 14.90
N THR A 677 18.98 -29.97 13.96
CA THR A 677 17.90 -29.48 13.10
C THR A 677 17.28 -30.60 12.24
N LEU A 678 18.10 -31.45 11.60
CA LEU A 678 17.58 -32.58 10.81
C LEU A 678 16.98 -33.69 11.69
N ARG A 679 17.46 -33.86 12.92
CA ARG A 679 16.89 -34.79 13.91
C ARG A 679 15.51 -34.30 14.37
N ILE A 680 15.36 -33.01 14.63
CA ILE A 680 14.12 -32.36 15.04
C ILE A 680 13.08 -32.46 13.91
N GLN A 681 13.41 -32.00 12.71
CA GLN A 681 12.54 -32.13 11.54
C GLN A 681 12.22 -33.59 11.18
N GLY A 682 13.19 -34.49 11.37
CA GLY A 682 12.96 -35.92 11.21
C GLY A 682 12.04 -36.55 12.27
N GLN A 683 11.78 -35.85 13.38
CA GLN A 683 10.83 -36.24 14.43
C GLN A 683 9.46 -35.57 14.18
N GLU A 684 9.43 -34.31 13.73
CA GLU A 684 8.20 -33.66 13.24
C GLU A 684 7.51 -34.51 12.17
N LEU A 685 8.27 -35.06 11.22
CA LEU A 685 7.74 -35.94 10.18
C LEU A 685 7.24 -37.29 10.72
N VAL A 686 7.76 -37.74 11.87
CA VAL A 686 7.20 -38.91 12.58
C VAL A 686 5.89 -38.53 13.26
N GLU A 687 5.81 -37.35 13.86
CA GLU A 687 4.63 -36.85 14.56
C GLU A 687 3.45 -36.57 13.59
N TYR A 688 3.70 -35.95 12.43
CA TYR A 688 2.69 -35.71 11.38
C TYR A 688 2.08 -37.00 10.80
N TRP A 689 2.85 -38.10 10.71
CA TRP A 689 2.40 -39.36 10.09
C TRP A 689 1.93 -40.44 11.09
N ASN A 690 1.73 -40.13 12.39
CA ASN A 690 1.35 -41.10 13.45
C ASN A 690 -0.17 -41.19 13.72
#